data_AF-A0A8G2A3E1-F1
#
_entry.id   AF-A0A8G2A3E1-F1
#
_cell.length_a   1.000
_cell.length_b   1.000
_cell.length_c   1.000
_cell.angle_alpha   90.00
_cell.angle_beta   90.00
_cell.angle_gamma   90.00
#
_symmetry.space_group_name_H-M   'P 1'
#
loop_
_entity.id
_entity.type
_entity.pdbx_description
1 polymer ?
#
loop_
_entity_poly.entity_id
_entity_poly.type
_entity_poly.pdbx_seq_one_letter_code
_entity_poly.pdbx_strand_id
1 'polypeptide(L)'
;MPQRYNTGNSRPSNSMKDINDNALAFDDYMNTESDIYIDRFGNAKDSLSGTVIKIIAAAGVAVEATRQSLIPLSKQYMTLADAQADIANIPDGSTTYVRSVDGSSLADEYINNGGTLEATGRKMPAQAAVDDALAGVTALNLLITDSYLPQGYSAAITDPEGNAAALINDGGGFEIPELIVGDSSSAGEDMPVYVEAHTDEDGNLAMGIRDDGVVETPDLLAGSLSISKDSLPDWSVAFTDEKNNVALGVRTGGEVEAPELMTAGVDLKKTELPGWSVAWTDKNGNIAMGIRDDGSVYPEPENNGIIEFSAADTDVIAILGDSYTDSLFTLKDKSYISKLSALLDYRFKNFGVSGNTAPAINQRLVSHSVYFDGKTFAQMNAKYAIIMTYANDAAKYIAQSMEYYAYNMSRLIDSVMAYGAIPIVVAEWNITNQAAAQLKAICESRGIKYIFNGSLMKEMGNLVVSPFHQGHPCTRTNGVIWVSLLEELKRLHPANRSIKIYRQRPAFSPLSDADMLFSDRIDLLKKWKEIGVPHRSLPDNIAPYFEEMNGRGDVREWTFRPDEYDQLGGSGVAFTDRLLVNITYPNGAEGLSLAGFILECTGAVDVYIRNMLDVASNIGDAVDADYLSKYKNPPGAWKKVGSGSGEYIFTDALEMVMSGRQIQVMLKSTAGSLVNIRARYAEKYQPAAWSALPGYTPVSVLHGETFESMTTWDMSGVTSIIPLDQVNTPRNLAYNGPLATVASLMTGSVMKKTIGITSPADRDITQPLTLQVELWGRYFPKAFLDNSIYNLDPAQVVDSSQPENTFPAASPVTSDTCDFRTVTLRSAFGASMNLPNTITQREFTGLFWRPMRFILETPPYETISQITLEITSDSDYIQLAKIFIKEVK
;
A
#
# COMPACT_ATOMS: atom_id res chain seq x y z
N MET A 1 73.36 43.28 -1.41
CA MET A 1 72.26 42.36 -1.05
C MET A 1 71.21 43.16 -0.29
N PRO A 2 69.93 43.13 -0.69
CA PRO A 2 68.88 43.74 0.11
C PRO A 2 68.81 43.04 1.47
N GLN A 3 68.91 43.80 2.56
CA GLN A 3 68.93 43.27 3.91
C GLN A 3 67.49 43.04 4.40
N ARG A 4 67.16 41.82 4.83
CA ARG A 4 65.95 41.55 5.60
C ARG A 4 66.19 41.94 7.05
N TYR A 5 65.33 42.78 7.62
CA TYR A 5 65.47 43.32 8.97
C TYR A 5 64.82 42.43 10.04
N ASN A 6 63.79 41.65 9.68
CA ASN A 6 63.05 40.70 10.52
C ASN A 6 62.75 41.26 11.91
N THR A 7 62.12 42.43 11.95
CA THR A 7 61.98 43.21 13.20
C THR A 7 61.12 42.52 14.27
N GLY A 8 60.30 41.52 13.89
CA GLY A 8 59.36 40.84 14.77
C GLY A 8 58.14 41.68 15.16
N ASN A 9 57.99 42.89 14.63
CA ASN A 9 56.86 43.77 14.94
C ASN A 9 55.54 43.13 14.48
N SER A 10 54.53 43.13 15.37
CA SER A 10 53.18 42.64 15.08
C SER A 10 52.51 43.41 13.92
N ARG A 11 51.44 42.84 13.36
CA ARG A 11 50.61 43.53 12.37
C ARG A 11 49.58 44.43 13.09
N PRO A 12 49.31 45.66 12.62
CA PRO A 12 49.99 46.39 11.55
C PRO A 12 51.29 47.07 12.03
N SER A 13 52.24 47.29 11.11
CA SER A 13 53.44 48.10 11.37
C SER A 13 53.66 49.11 10.25
N ASN A 14 54.00 50.34 10.61
CA ASN A 14 54.39 51.42 9.69
C ASN A 14 55.92 51.64 9.69
N SER A 15 56.69 50.74 10.32
CA SER A 15 58.15 50.80 10.29
C SER A 15 58.66 50.61 8.87
N MET A 16 59.54 51.51 8.43
CA MET A 16 60.20 51.42 7.13
C MET A 16 60.92 50.07 6.92
N LYS A 17 61.43 49.48 8.00
CA LYS A 17 62.08 48.15 7.97
C LYS A 17 61.09 47.03 7.67
N ASP A 18 59.89 47.09 8.26
CA ASP A 18 58.83 46.11 7.98
C ASP A 18 58.25 46.27 6.58
N ILE A 19 58.13 47.51 6.09
CA ILE A 19 57.71 47.79 4.72
C ILE A 19 58.70 47.18 3.73
N ASN A 20 60.01 47.35 3.96
CA ASN A 20 61.05 46.73 3.14
C ASN A 20 60.99 45.20 3.17
N ASP A 21 60.85 44.59 4.35
CA ASP A 21 60.75 43.13 4.47
C ASP A 21 59.49 42.56 3.80
N ASN A 22 58.36 43.27 3.90
CA ASN A 22 57.15 42.91 3.17
C ASN A 22 57.36 43.02 1.65
N ALA A 23 58.03 44.06 1.16
CA ALA A 23 58.32 44.23 -0.26
C ALA A 23 59.21 43.10 -0.81
N LEU A 24 60.25 42.71 -0.07
CA LEU A 24 61.09 41.56 -0.43
C LEU A 24 60.33 40.24 -0.37
N ALA A 25 59.46 40.06 0.63
CA ALA A 25 58.62 38.86 0.71
C ALA A 25 57.57 38.80 -0.40
N PHE A 26 57.06 39.94 -0.89
CA PHE A 26 56.18 39.99 -2.06
C PHE A 26 56.93 39.68 -3.35
N ASP A 27 58.16 40.17 -3.50
CA ASP A 27 59.01 39.83 -4.63
C ASP A 27 59.30 38.32 -4.66
N ASP A 28 59.68 37.73 -3.52
CA ASP A 28 59.87 36.29 -3.41
C ASP A 28 58.56 35.52 -3.66
N TYR A 29 57.41 35.98 -3.14
CA TYR A 29 56.12 35.33 -3.42
C TYR A 29 55.80 35.25 -4.92
N MET A 30 56.03 36.35 -5.65
CA MET A 30 55.66 36.46 -7.05
C MET A 30 56.68 35.83 -8.01
N ASN A 31 57.97 35.97 -7.70
CA ASN A 31 59.06 35.78 -8.67
C ASN A 31 60.03 34.64 -8.32
N THR A 32 59.89 33.99 -7.15
CA THR A 32 60.76 32.86 -6.82
C THR A 32 60.38 31.59 -7.58
N GLU A 33 61.39 30.80 -7.97
CA GLU A 33 61.20 29.47 -8.54
C GLU A 33 60.93 28.40 -7.47
N SER A 34 61.18 28.72 -6.18
CA SER A 34 60.90 27.83 -5.05
C SER A 34 59.40 27.68 -4.80
N ASP A 35 58.93 26.50 -4.38
CA ASP A 35 57.53 26.26 -4.00
C ASP A 35 57.09 27.12 -2.79
N ILE A 36 58.07 27.54 -1.99
CA ILE A 36 57.85 28.31 -0.76
C ILE A 36 58.67 29.60 -0.74
N TYR A 37 58.12 30.62 -0.11
CA TYR A 37 58.81 31.84 0.29
C TYR A 37 58.67 32.07 1.79
N ILE A 38 59.56 32.89 2.36
CA ILE A 38 59.55 33.22 3.79
C ILE A 38 58.94 34.62 3.98
N ASP A 39 57.88 34.72 4.78
CA ASP A 39 57.26 36.00 5.13
C ASP A 39 58.13 36.81 6.11
N ARG A 40 57.76 38.06 6.40
CA ARG A 40 58.52 38.92 7.33
C ARG A 40 58.56 38.43 8.78
N PHE A 41 57.77 37.41 9.12
CA PHE A 41 57.74 36.77 10.44
C PHE A 41 58.54 35.46 10.48
N GLY A 42 59.17 35.07 9.36
CA GLY A 42 59.91 33.83 9.27
C GLY A 42 59.05 32.60 8.95
N ASN A 43 57.76 32.78 8.61
CA ASN A 43 56.90 31.65 8.26
C ASN A 43 57.09 31.27 6.79
N ALA A 44 57.24 29.96 6.53
CA ALA A 44 57.15 29.42 5.19
C ALA A 44 55.70 29.48 4.68
N LYS A 45 55.52 30.05 3.49
CA LYS A 45 54.25 30.16 2.78
C LYS A 45 54.46 29.72 1.33
N ASP A 46 53.41 29.23 0.68
CA ASP A 46 53.49 28.87 -0.74
C ASP A 46 53.76 30.12 -1.57
N SER A 47 54.74 30.03 -2.48
CA SER A 47 54.93 31.03 -3.52
C SER A 47 53.80 30.93 -4.56
N LEU A 48 53.77 31.87 -5.50
CA LEU A 48 52.88 31.77 -6.65
C LEU A 48 53.18 30.49 -7.46
N SER A 49 54.45 30.15 -7.65
CA SER A 49 54.88 28.90 -8.33
C SER A 49 54.38 27.66 -7.59
N GLY A 50 54.61 27.57 -6.26
CA GLY A 50 54.16 26.44 -5.46
C GLY A 50 52.64 26.29 -5.41
N THR A 51 51.91 27.41 -5.43
CA THR A 51 50.44 27.40 -5.52
C THR A 51 49.97 26.82 -6.85
N VAL A 52 50.59 27.22 -7.97
CA VAL A 52 50.26 26.73 -9.31
C VAL A 52 50.51 25.22 -9.42
N ILE A 53 51.63 24.72 -8.89
CA ILE A 53 51.96 23.29 -8.89
C ILE A 53 50.87 22.47 -8.17
N LYS A 54 50.43 22.92 -7.00
CA LYS A 54 49.38 22.23 -6.23
C LYS A 54 48.03 22.24 -6.96
N ILE A 55 47.68 23.34 -7.64
CA ILE A 55 46.46 23.43 -8.45
C ILE A 55 46.51 22.43 -9.62
N ILE A 56 47.63 22.34 -10.32
CA ILE A 56 47.80 21.39 -11.44
C ILE A 56 47.67 19.95 -10.94
N ALA A 57 48.29 19.62 -9.80
CA ALA A 57 48.18 18.30 -9.19
C ALA A 57 46.72 17.95 -8.80
N ALA A 58 45.99 18.89 -8.20
CA ALA A 58 44.58 18.70 -7.84
C ALA A 58 43.68 18.55 -9.08
N ALA A 59 43.96 19.30 -10.15
CA ALA A 59 43.24 19.19 -11.42
C ALA A 59 43.41 17.80 -12.05
N GLY A 60 44.62 17.22 -12.00
CA GLY A 60 44.86 15.86 -12.49
C GLY A 60 44.01 14.80 -11.77
N VAL A 61 43.90 14.89 -10.45
CA VAL A 61 43.06 13.98 -9.65
C VAL A 61 41.58 14.11 -10.01
N ALA A 62 41.08 15.34 -10.19
CA ALA A 62 39.69 15.58 -10.56
C ALA A 62 39.34 15.05 -11.97
N VAL A 63 40.25 15.20 -12.93
CA VAL A 63 40.11 14.63 -14.29
C VAL A 63 40.04 13.11 -14.22
N GLU A 64 40.93 12.47 -13.45
CA GLU A 64 40.94 11.02 -13.31
C GLU A 64 39.67 10.48 -12.64
N ALA A 65 39.19 11.13 -11.57
CA ALA A 65 37.92 10.78 -10.94
C ALA A 65 36.73 10.96 -11.89
N THR A 66 36.73 12.01 -12.71
CA THR A 66 35.69 12.25 -13.73
C THR A 66 35.73 11.16 -14.81
N ARG A 67 36.93 10.79 -15.29
CA ARG A 67 37.14 9.70 -16.24
C ARG A 67 36.57 8.39 -15.68
N GLN A 68 36.91 8.03 -14.45
CA GLN A 68 36.38 6.84 -13.76
C GLN A 68 34.85 6.87 -13.60
N SER A 69 34.25 8.05 -13.36
CA SER A 69 32.80 8.21 -13.21
C SER A 69 32.03 8.16 -14.53
N LEU A 70 32.68 8.47 -15.66
CA LEU A 70 32.09 8.38 -17.00
C LEU A 70 32.16 6.96 -17.59
N ILE A 71 33.08 6.10 -17.14
CA ILE A 71 33.19 4.69 -17.55
C ILE A 71 31.83 3.94 -17.48
N PRO A 72 31.07 3.98 -16.37
CA PRO A 72 29.77 3.31 -16.30
C PRO A 72 28.69 3.91 -17.23
N LEU A 73 28.92 5.08 -17.84
CA LEU A 73 27.98 5.72 -18.77
C LEU A 73 28.24 5.36 -20.25
N SER A 74 29.23 4.50 -20.54
CA SER A 74 29.48 3.82 -21.82
C SER A 74 29.13 4.63 -23.08
N LYS A 75 30.06 5.50 -23.52
CA LYS A 75 30.03 6.06 -24.89
C LYS A 75 29.98 4.89 -25.88
N GLN A 76 28.89 4.77 -26.64
CA GLN A 76 28.76 3.77 -27.70
C GLN A 76 29.46 4.26 -28.96
N TYR A 77 30.25 3.38 -29.59
CA TYR A 77 30.94 3.69 -30.84
C TYR A 77 30.18 3.15 -32.04
N MET A 78 30.26 3.85 -33.17
CA MET A 78 29.64 3.41 -34.41
C MET A 78 30.42 2.29 -35.09
N THR A 79 31.74 2.23 -34.89
CA THR A 79 32.60 1.20 -35.46
C THR A 79 33.64 0.73 -34.45
N LEU A 80 34.11 -0.51 -34.60
CA LEU A 80 35.18 -1.04 -33.76
C LEU A 80 36.50 -0.26 -33.96
N ALA A 81 36.73 0.25 -35.17
CA ALA A 81 37.90 1.06 -35.47
C ALA A 81 37.90 2.39 -34.70
N ASP A 82 36.75 3.05 -34.57
CA ASP A 82 36.62 4.28 -33.78
C ASP A 82 36.82 3.99 -32.28
N ALA A 83 36.28 2.87 -31.78
CA ALA A 83 36.50 2.43 -30.41
C ALA A 83 37.99 2.13 -30.15
N GLN A 84 38.66 1.47 -31.11
CA GLN A 84 40.07 1.13 -31.03
C GLN A 84 40.99 2.36 -31.16
N ALA A 85 40.56 3.39 -31.89
CA ALA A 85 41.25 4.68 -31.96
C ALA A 85 41.12 5.48 -30.65
N ASP A 86 40.02 5.30 -29.91
CA ASP A 86 39.76 5.95 -28.62
C ASP A 86 40.26 5.12 -27.41
N ILE A 87 41.16 4.16 -27.65
CA ILE A 87 41.63 3.20 -26.63
C ILE A 87 42.23 3.87 -25.39
N ALA A 88 42.83 5.06 -25.53
CA ALA A 88 43.35 5.83 -24.40
C ALA A 88 42.26 6.22 -23.38
N ASN A 89 41.00 6.32 -23.83
CA ASN A 89 39.84 6.64 -23.00
C ASN A 89 39.07 5.39 -22.53
N ILE A 90 39.47 4.20 -22.96
CA ILE A 90 38.90 2.91 -22.52
C ILE A 90 39.96 2.21 -21.66
N PRO A 91 39.94 2.31 -20.32
CA PRO A 91 40.98 1.69 -19.50
C PRO A 91 41.09 0.17 -19.69
N ASP A 92 42.28 -0.35 -19.44
CA ASP A 92 42.55 -1.79 -19.50
C ASP A 92 41.62 -2.58 -18.57
N GLY A 93 41.10 -3.71 -19.06
CA GLY A 93 40.08 -4.53 -18.39
C GLY A 93 38.66 -3.97 -18.40
N SER A 94 38.42 -2.79 -18.98
CA SER A 94 37.08 -2.18 -19.07
C SER A 94 36.39 -2.54 -20.39
N THR A 95 35.06 -2.54 -20.37
CA THR A 95 34.25 -2.84 -21.57
C THR A 95 33.68 -1.59 -22.23
N THR A 96 33.40 -1.69 -23.54
CA THR A 96 32.70 -0.70 -24.35
C THR A 96 31.72 -1.40 -25.29
N TYR A 97 30.79 -0.64 -25.87
CA TYR A 97 29.80 -1.14 -26.81
C TYR A 97 30.00 -0.53 -28.19
N VAL A 98 30.02 -1.38 -29.21
CA VAL A 98 30.09 -0.98 -30.61
C VAL A 98 28.78 -1.35 -31.29
N ARG A 99 28.21 -0.42 -32.06
CA ARG A 99 26.94 -0.65 -32.76
C ARG A 99 27.08 -1.82 -33.75
N SER A 100 26.13 -2.74 -33.71
CA SER A 100 26.13 -3.89 -34.60
C SER A 100 25.96 -3.46 -36.05
N VAL A 101 26.76 -4.03 -36.95
CA VAL A 101 26.77 -3.70 -38.38
C VAL A 101 25.69 -4.50 -39.13
N ASP A 102 25.39 -5.72 -38.69
CA ASP A 102 24.42 -6.62 -39.32
C ASP A 102 22.99 -6.46 -38.76
N GLY A 103 22.84 -5.71 -37.66
CA GLY A 103 21.55 -5.46 -37.01
C GLY A 103 21.01 -6.63 -36.19
N SER A 104 21.79 -7.70 -36.00
CA SER A 104 21.42 -8.85 -35.15
C SER A 104 21.33 -8.50 -33.66
N SER A 105 21.92 -7.37 -33.26
CA SER A 105 21.90 -6.79 -31.92
C SER A 105 21.85 -5.26 -32.04
N LEU A 106 21.50 -4.55 -30.96
CA LEU A 106 21.63 -3.09 -30.91
C LEU A 106 23.11 -2.67 -30.82
N ALA A 107 23.91 -3.42 -30.07
CA ALA A 107 25.34 -3.25 -29.93
C ALA A 107 26.01 -4.54 -29.44
N ASP A 108 27.27 -4.72 -29.79
CA ASP A 108 28.15 -5.80 -29.34
C ASP A 108 29.16 -5.26 -28.31
N GLU A 109 29.42 -6.02 -27.25
CA GLU A 109 30.35 -5.61 -26.20
C GLU A 109 31.79 -6.09 -26.51
N TYR A 110 32.74 -5.20 -26.27
CA TYR A 110 34.19 -5.44 -26.39
C TYR A 110 34.89 -5.08 -25.09
N ILE A 111 35.92 -5.83 -24.71
CA ILE A 111 36.80 -5.54 -23.58
C ILE A 111 38.16 -5.04 -24.08
N ASN A 112 38.73 -4.03 -23.42
CA ASN A 112 40.12 -3.67 -23.65
C ASN A 112 41.05 -4.64 -22.90
N ASN A 113 41.85 -5.39 -23.64
CA ASN A 113 42.85 -6.31 -23.11
C ASN A 113 44.24 -5.87 -23.57
N GLY A 114 44.95 -5.11 -22.73
CA GLY A 114 46.30 -4.64 -23.00
C GLY A 114 46.42 -3.63 -24.14
N GLY A 115 45.37 -2.85 -24.42
CA GLY A 115 45.32 -1.86 -25.51
C GLY A 115 44.67 -2.37 -26.80
N THR A 116 44.12 -3.58 -26.80
CA THR A 116 43.41 -4.16 -27.95
C THR A 116 41.98 -4.54 -27.54
N LEU A 117 40.99 -4.15 -28.34
CA LEU A 117 39.59 -4.50 -28.09
C LEU A 117 39.28 -5.92 -28.59
N GLU A 118 38.79 -6.76 -27.69
CA GLU A 118 38.38 -8.15 -27.95
C GLU A 118 36.88 -8.31 -27.66
N ALA A 119 36.15 -9.02 -28.53
CA ALA A 119 34.71 -9.24 -28.34
C ALA A 119 34.46 -10.17 -27.14
N THR A 120 33.52 -9.82 -26.26
CA THR A 120 33.20 -10.64 -25.08
C THR A 120 32.18 -11.73 -25.37
N GLY A 121 31.47 -11.63 -26.49
CA GLY A 121 30.31 -12.47 -26.85
C GLY A 121 28.98 -11.99 -26.26
N ARG A 122 28.98 -10.98 -25.36
CA ARG A 122 27.75 -10.35 -24.85
C ARG A 122 27.23 -9.31 -25.85
N LYS A 123 25.91 -9.26 -26.00
CA LYS A 123 25.21 -8.37 -26.96
C LYS A 123 24.00 -7.71 -26.29
N MET A 124 23.67 -6.49 -26.73
CA MET A 124 22.42 -5.83 -26.38
C MET A 124 21.33 -6.26 -27.38
N PRO A 125 20.26 -6.97 -26.96
CA PRO A 125 19.30 -7.56 -27.88
C PRO A 125 18.46 -6.49 -28.61
N ALA A 126 18.14 -6.75 -29.88
CA ALA A 126 17.19 -5.96 -30.65
C ALA A 126 15.75 -6.53 -30.50
N GLN A 127 14.74 -5.74 -30.85
CA GLN A 127 13.32 -6.16 -30.78
C GLN A 127 13.08 -7.47 -31.53
N ALA A 128 13.71 -7.67 -32.69
CA ALA A 128 13.58 -8.90 -33.48
C ALA A 128 14.03 -10.17 -32.71
N ALA A 129 15.07 -10.09 -31.88
CA ALA A 129 15.51 -11.23 -31.06
C ALA A 129 14.51 -11.55 -29.93
N VAL A 130 13.79 -10.54 -29.44
CA VAL A 130 12.69 -10.70 -28.48
C VAL A 130 11.46 -11.29 -29.18
N ASP A 131 11.16 -10.83 -30.39
CA ASP A 131 10.06 -11.33 -31.21
C ASP A 131 10.28 -12.78 -31.64
N ASP A 132 11.50 -13.18 -31.98
CA ASP A 132 11.86 -14.57 -32.30
C ASP A 132 11.74 -15.48 -31.07
N ALA A 133 12.17 -15.02 -29.88
CA ALA A 133 11.95 -15.74 -28.63
C ALA A 133 10.45 -15.87 -28.31
N LEU A 134 9.67 -14.81 -28.55
CA LEU A 134 8.21 -14.83 -28.41
C LEU A 134 7.55 -15.75 -29.43
N ALA A 135 8.06 -15.83 -30.65
CA ALA A 135 7.59 -16.76 -31.68
C ALA A 135 7.89 -18.21 -31.30
N GLY A 136 9.04 -18.50 -30.69
CA GLY A 136 9.35 -19.81 -30.10
C GLY A 136 8.38 -20.20 -28.97
N VAL A 137 8.00 -19.23 -28.12
CA VAL A 137 6.96 -19.42 -27.09
C VAL A 137 5.57 -19.58 -27.72
N THR A 138 5.28 -18.89 -28.82
CA THR A 138 4.00 -19.00 -29.53
C THR A 138 3.88 -20.35 -30.26
N ALA A 139 4.99 -20.92 -30.74
CA ALA A 139 5.03 -22.28 -31.28
C ALA A 139 4.79 -23.36 -30.21
N LEU A 140 5.17 -23.11 -28.95
CA LEU A 140 4.76 -23.94 -27.81
C LEU A 140 3.25 -23.82 -27.53
N ASN A 141 2.63 -22.68 -27.87
CA ASN A 141 1.20 -22.44 -27.72
C ASN A 141 0.34 -23.11 -28.81
N LEU A 142 0.97 -23.59 -29.90
CA LEU A 142 0.33 -24.49 -30.89
C LEU A 142 0.19 -25.93 -30.36
N LEU A 143 0.77 -26.25 -29.20
CA LEU A 143 0.68 -27.57 -28.56
C LEU A 143 -0.61 -27.76 -27.73
N ILE A 144 -1.47 -26.73 -27.63
CA ILE A 144 -2.73 -26.75 -26.86
C ILE A 144 -3.78 -25.95 -27.64
N THR A 145 -4.40 -26.57 -28.65
CA THR A 145 -5.53 -25.96 -29.37
C THR A 145 -6.87 -26.45 -28.81
N ASP A 146 -7.58 -25.56 -28.12
CA ASP A 146 -8.94 -25.76 -27.56
C ASP A 146 -10.02 -25.90 -28.65
N SER A 147 -9.67 -25.77 -29.93
CA SER A 147 -10.64 -25.64 -31.04
C SER A 147 -11.14 -26.97 -31.61
N TYR A 148 -10.56 -28.11 -31.21
CA TYR A 148 -10.92 -29.46 -31.72
C TYR A 148 -10.95 -30.56 -30.64
N LEU A 149 -11.11 -30.20 -29.37
CA LEU A 149 -11.20 -31.19 -28.29
C LEU A 149 -12.58 -31.86 -28.26
N PRO A 150 -12.66 -33.20 -28.26
CA PRO A 150 -13.90 -33.91 -27.96
C PRO A 150 -14.41 -33.53 -26.57
N GLN A 151 -15.73 -33.54 -26.38
CA GLN A 151 -16.35 -33.25 -25.09
C GLN A 151 -15.83 -34.22 -24.01
N GLY A 152 -15.28 -33.70 -22.92
CA GLY A 152 -14.62 -34.49 -21.86
C GLY A 152 -13.10 -34.33 -21.78
N TYR A 153 -12.50 -33.52 -22.66
CA TYR A 153 -11.06 -33.28 -22.71
C TYR A 153 -10.69 -31.80 -22.59
N SER A 154 -9.68 -31.53 -21.77
CA SER A 154 -9.17 -30.21 -21.41
C SER A 154 -7.89 -29.81 -22.15
N ALA A 155 -7.15 -30.76 -22.74
CA ALA A 155 -6.02 -30.45 -23.61
C ALA A 155 -5.69 -31.62 -24.57
N ALA A 156 -5.01 -31.32 -25.68
CA ALA A 156 -4.46 -32.34 -26.58
C ALA A 156 -3.14 -31.87 -27.18
N ILE A 157 -2.19 -32.81 -27.29
CA ILE A 157 -0.99 -32.67 -28.13
C ILE A 157 -1.39 -33.16 -29.51
N THR A 158 -1.41 -32.27 -30.50
CA THR A 158 -1.83 -32.60 -31.88
C THR A 158 -0.71 -32.38 -32.88
N ASP A 159 -0.75 -33.08 -34.01
CA ASP A 159 0.03 -32.73 -35.20
C ASP A 159 -0.56 -31.49 -35.93
N PRO A 160 0.16 -30.87 -36.89
CA PRO A 160 -0.36 -29.72 -37.65
C PRO A 160 -1.64 -30.01 -38.44
N GLU A 161 -1.96 -31.29 -38.68
CA GLU A 161 -3.16 -31.77 -39.35
C GLU A 161 -4.36 -31.99 -38.39
N GLY A 162 -4.16 -31.87 -37.08
CA GLY A 162 -5.19 -31.93 -36.04
C GLY A 162 -5.40 -33.32 -35.41
N ASN A 163 -4.51 -34.28 -35.63
CA ASN A 163 -4.58 -35.61 -35.01
C ASN A 163 -3.92 -35.60 -33.63
N ALA A 164 -4.60 -36.11 -32.61
CA ALA A 164 -4.11 -36.09 -31.23
C ALA A 164 -3.14 -37.24 -30.94
N ALA A 165 -1.89 -36.92 -30.61
CA ALA A 165 -0.87 -37.83 -30.09
C ALA A 165 -1.03 -38.09 -28.58
N ALA A 166 -1.61 -37.14 -27.85
CA ALA A 166 -2.00 -37.31 -26.46
C ALA A 166 -3.16 -36.39 -26.09
N LEU A 167 -3.98 -36.80 -25.13
CA LEU A 167 -5.18 -36.12 -24.66
C LEU A 167 -5.12 -36.00 -23.13
N ILE A 168 -5.65 -34.92 -22.59
CA ILE A 168 -5.86 -34.73 -21.15
C ILE A 168 -7.37 -34.61 -20.93
N ASN A 169 -7.95 -35.52 -20.18
CA ASN A 169 -9.38 -35.47 -19.87
C ASN A 169 -9.70 -34.41 -18.79
N ASP A 170 -10.97 -34.05 -18.64
CA ASP A 170 -11.43 -33.01 -17.69
C ASP A 170 -11.16 -33.33 -16.22
N GLY A 171 -10.82 -34.60 -15.92
CA GLY A 171 -10.38 -35.06 -14.61
C GLY A 171 -8.86 -35.03 -14.39
N GLY A 172 -8.08 -34.56 -15.38
CA GLY A 172 -6.61 -34.51 -15.32
C GLY A 172 -5.90 -35.81 -15.73
N GLY A 173 -6.62 -36.81 -16.23
CA GLY A 173 -6.04 -38.06 -16.75
C GLY A 173 -5.39 -37.88 -18.12
N PHE A 174 -4.25 -38.53 -18.36
CA PHE A 174 -3.47 -38.47 -19.60
C PHE A 174 -3.70 -39.73 -20.46
N GLU A 175 -4.10 -39.54 -21.71
CA GLU A 175 -4.48 -40.60 -22.65
C GLU A 175 -3.65 -40.49 -23.94
N ILE A 176 -3.10 -41.61 -24.45
CA ILE A 176 -2.34 -41.66 -25.72
C ILE A 176 -3.12 -42.49 -26.73
N PRO A 177 -3.65 -41.90 -27.81
CA PRO A 177 -4.32 -42.64 -28.87
C PRO A 177 -3.31 -43.41 -29.75
N GLU A 178 -3.35 -44.74 -29.66
CA GLU A 178 -2.75 -45.74 -30.57
C GLU A 178 -1.21 -45.70 -30.77
N LEU A 179 -0.49 -46.44 -29.93
CA LEU A 179 0.93 -46.77 -30.13
C LEU A 179 1.05 -48.03 -31.00
N ILE A 180 1.10 -47.88 -32.33
CA ILE A 180 1.50 -48.98 -33.23
C ILE A 180 3.03 -49.08 -33.25
N VAL A 181 3.58 -50.08 -32.57
CA VAL A 181 4.99 -50.50 -32.74
C VAL A 181 5.03 -52.01 -33.00
N GLY A 182 5.25 -52.35 -34.28
CA GLY A 182 5.88 -53.55 -34.86
C GLY A 182 5.61 -54.96 -34.30
N ASP A 183 5.02 -55.82 -35.16
CA ASP A 183 5.07 -57.30 -35.23
C ASP A 183 5.04 -58.09 -33.90
N SER A 184 4.02 -58.88 -33.54
CA SER A 184 3.24 -59.84 -34.33
C SER A 184 1.84 -60.03 -33.71
N SER A 185 0.80 -60.23 -34.52
CA SER A 185 -0.53 -60.60 -34.05
C SER A 185 -0.83 -62.05 -34.41
N SER A 186 -1.31 -62.83 -33.44
CA SER A 186 -1.84 -64.17 -33.69
C SER A 186 -3.29 -64.22 -33.23
N ALA A 187 -4.19 -64.36 -34.20
CA ALA A 187 -5.60 -64.65 -33.94
C ALA A 187 -5.95 -65.95 -34.66
N GLY A 188 -6.21 -67.00 -33.88
CA GLY A 188 -6.65 -68.30 -34.39
C GLY A 188 -5.68 -69.45 -34.12
N GLU A 189 -6.22 -70.48 -33.47
CA GLU A 189 -5.64 -71.78 -33.08
C GLU A 189 -4.52 -71.80 -32.01
N ASP A 190 -3.58 -70.84 -31.97
CA ASP A 190 -2.41 -70.94 -31.08
C ASP A 190 -2.58 -70.41 -29.64
N MET A 191 -3.59 -69.56 -29.37
CA MET A 191 -3.89 -69.03 -28.02
C MET A 191 -5.39 -69.18 -27.71
N PRO A 192 -5.85 -70.37 -27.29
CA PRO A 192 -7.24 -70.61 -26.92
C PRO A 192 -7.66 -69.63 -25.81
N VAL A 193 -8.89 -69.12 -25.87
CA VAL A 193 -9.50 -68.13 -24.94
C VAL A 193 -9.22 -66.65 -25.27
N TYR A 194 -8.41 -66.31 -26.27
CA TYR A 194 -8.21 -64.91 -26.71
C TYR A 194 -8.87 -64.62 -28.06
N VAL A 195 -9.61 -63.51 -28.14
CA VAL A 195 -10.19 -62.95 -29.38
C VAL A 195 -9.11 -62.28 -30.21
N GLU A 196 -8.15 -61.64 -29.53
CA GLU A 196 -7.01 -60.98 -30.15
C GLU A 196 -5.83 -60.99 -29.17
N ALA A 197 -4.66 -61.46 -29.62
CA ALA A 197 -3.46 -61.55 -28.80
C ALA A 197 -2.24 -61.05 -29.59
N HIS A 198 -1.48 -60.19 -28.93
CA HIS A 198 -0.17 -59.72 -29.36
C HIS A 198 0.88 -60.46 -28.55
N THR A 199 1.80 -61.09 -29.27
CA THR A 199 2.87 -61.89 -28.68
C THR A 199 4.23 -61.31 -29.05
N ASP A 200 5.22 -61.56 -28.21
CA ASP A 200 6.61 -61.34 -28.57
C ASP A 200 7.07 -62.31 -29.67
N GLU A 201 8.30 -62.14 -30.16
CA GLU A 201 8.90 -63.01 -31.19
C GLU A 201 9.04 -64.48 -30.76
N ASP A 202 8.91 -64.77 -29.45
CA ASP A 202 9.01 -66.11 -28.85
C ASP A 202 7.63 -66.76 -28.57
N GLY A 203 6.53 -66.06 -28.85
CA GLY A 203 5.15 -66.54 -28.70
C GLY A 203 4.52 -66.35 -27.31
N ASN A 204 5.13 -65.55 -26.43
CA ASN A 204 4.56 -65.21 -25.12
C ASN A 204 3.56 -64.06 -25.22
N LEU A 205 2.50 -64.09 -24.42
CA LEU A 205 1.47 -63.05 -24.41
C LEU A 205 2.03 -61.72 -23.88
N ALA A 206 2.08 -60.69 -24.73
CA ALA A 206 2.41 -59.32 -24.34
C ALA A 206 1.14 -58.54 -23.97
N MET A 207 0.08 -58.72 -24.76
CA MET A 207 -1.24 -58.12 -24.53
C MET A 207 -2.31 -58.96 -25.22
N GLY A 208 -3.41 -59.29 -24.54
CA GLY A 208 -4.51 -60.04 -25.14
C GLY A 208 -5.87 -59.68 -24.62
N ILE A 209 -6.87 -59.73 -25.51
CA ILE A 209 -8.29 -59.60 -25.20
C ILE A 209 -8.89 -61.00 -25.17
N ARG A 210 -9.40 -61.40 -24.01
CA ARG A 210 -10.06 -62.70 -23.83
C ARG A 210 -11.44 -62.73 -24.47
N ASP A 211 -11.96 -63.93 -24.73
CA ASP A 211 -13.30 -64.16 -25.28
C ASP A 211 -14.46 -63.71 -24.36
N ASP A 212 -14.15 -63.40 -23.11
CA ASP A 212 -15.02 -62.74 -22.13
C ASP A 212 -14.84 -61.21 -22.05
N GLY A 213 -13.95 -60.62 -22.87
CA GLY A 213 -13.70 -59.19 -22.98
C GLY A 213 -12.66 -58.62 -22.01
N VAL A 214 -12.00 -59.45 -21.20
CA VAL A 214 -10.95 -59.02 -20.28
C VAL A 214 -9.62 -58.78 -21.03
N VAL A 215 -8.97 -57.64 -20.79
CA VAL A 215 -7.64 -57.31 -21.34
C VAL A 215 -6.56 -57.74 -20.35
N GLU A 216 -5.62 -58.61 -20.76
CA GLU A 216 -4.49 -59.09 -19.97
C GLU A 216 -3.15 -58.59 -20.56
N THR A 217 -2.27 -58.08 -19.70
CA THR A 217 -0.88 -57.65 -20.02
C THR A 217 0.10 -58.21 -18.97
N PRO A 218 0.77 -59.36 -19.23
CA PRO A 218 1.49 -60.10 -18.19
C PRO A 218 2.70 -59.38 -17.57
N ASP A 219 3.38 -58.49 -18.31
CA ASP A 219 4.61 -57.82 -17.83
C ASP A 219 4.36 -56.52 -17.03
N LEU A 220 3.11 -56.08 -16.91
CA LEU A 220 2.72 -54.92 -16.08
C LEU A 220 2.25 -55.29 -14.66
N LEU A 221 2.28 -56.58 -14.30
CA LEU A 221 1.74 -57.10 -13.03
C LEU A 221 2.78 -57.73 -12.09
N ALA A 222 4.07 -57.67 -12.41
CA ALA A 222 5.13 -58.10 -11.49
C ALA A 222 5.51 -57.00 -10.49
N GLY A 223 4.55 -56.58 -9.66
CA GLY A 223 4.79 -55.58 -8.60
C GLY A 223 3.54 -54.81 -8.19
N SER A 224 2.41 -55.49 -8.04
CA SER A 224 1.15 -54.89 -7.59
C SER A 224 1.24 -54.36 -6.14
N LEU A 225 1.73 -53.13 -5.99
CA LEU A 225 1.49 -52.29 -4.82
C LEU A 225 0.86 -50.97 -5.30
N SER A 226 -0.46 -50.94 -5.37
CA SER A 226 -1.20 -49.69 -5.54
C SER A 226 -1.10 -48.91 -4.23
N ILE A 227 -0.31 -47.83 -4.22
CA ILE A 227 -0.26 -46.89 -3.09
C ILE A 227 -0.98 -45.60 -3.45
N SER A 228 -1.95 -45.20 -2.64
CA SER A 228 -2.64 -43.91 -2.75
C SER A 228 -2.14 -42.96 -1.66
N LYS A 229 -2.10 -41.67 -1.98
CA LYS A 229 -1.86 -40.62 -0.99
C LYS A 229 -3.18 -40.34 -0.28
N ASP A 230 -3.26 -40.73 0.99
CA ASP A 230 -4.48 -40.59 1.77
C ASP A 230 -4.28 -39.64 2.96
N SER A 231 -5.34 -38.89 3.27
CA SER A 231 -5.39 -38.00 4.44
C SER A 231 -5.82 -38.80 5.67
N LEU A 232 -4.87 -39.12 6.56
CA LEU A 232 -5.12 -39.85 7.80
C LEU A 232 -4.89 -38.99 9.06
N PRO A 233 -5.71 -39.16 10.13
CA PRO A 233 -5.45 -38.55 11.43
C PRO A 233 -4.07 -38.94 11.95
N ASP A 234 -3.32 -37.98 12.51
CA ASP A 234 -1.94 -38.14 13.03
C ASP A 234 -0.82 -38.26 11.98
N TRP A 235 -1.13 -38.11 10.69
CA TRP A 235 -0.17 -38.11 9.59
C TRP A 235 -0.14 -36.77 8.83
N SER A 236 1.04 -36.20 8.65
CA SER A 236 1.27 -35.03 7.78
C SER A 236 1.21 -35.41 6.30
N VAL A 237 1.67 -36.62 5.97
CA VAL A 237 1.47 -37.26 4.67
C VAL A 237 1.52 -38.77 4.87
N ALA A 238 0.59 -39.52 4.29
CA ALA A 238 0.58 -40.98 4.32
C ALA A 238 0.32 -41.53 2.91
N PHE A 239 1.08 -42.57 2.57
CA PHE A 239 0.87 -43.41 1.41
C PHE A 239 0.45 -44.78 1.93
N THR A 240 -0.71 -45.20 1.46
CA THR A 240 -1.45 -46.34 2.00
C THR A 240 -1.70 -47.36 0.91
N ASP A 241 -1.76 -48.63 1.29
CA ASP A 241 -2.30 -49.66 0.40
C ASP A 241 -3.82 -49.48 0.20
N GLU A 242 -4.42 -50.29 -0.67
CA GLU A 242 -5.87 -50.31 -0.92
C GLU A 242 -6.73 -50.64 0.33
N LYS A 243 -6.11 -50.96 1.47
CA LYS A 243 -6.75 -51.26 2.76
C LYS A 243 -6.48 -50.20 3.83
N ASN A 244 -5.90 -49.05 3.47
CA ASN A 244 -5.50 -47.95 4.37
C ASN A 244 -4.41 -48.30 5.39
N ASN A 245 -3.62 -49.35 5.16
CA ASN A 245 -2.42 -49.60 5.95
C ASN A 245 -1.31 -48.65 5.47
N VAL A 246 -0.65 -47.95 6.39
CA VAL A 246 0.39 -47.00 6.02
C VAL A 246 1.64 -47.75 5.58
N ALA A 247 1.90 -47.72 4.27
CA ALA A 247 3.08 -48.30 3.66
C ALA A 247 4.30 -47.37 3.83
N LEU A 248 4.06 -46.05 3.83
CA LEU A 248 5.07 -45.00 3.92
C LEU A 248 4.44 -43.66 4.34
N GLY A 249 5.03 -42.92 5.29
CA GLY A 249 4.49 -41.62 5.66
C GLY A 249 5.28 -40.85 6.72
N VAL A 250 4.88 -39.61 6.95
CA VAL A 250 5.41 -38.73 8.00
C VAL A 250 4.29 -38.44 9.00
N ARG A 251 4.53 -38.76 10.27
CA ARG A 251 3.61 -38.42 11.37
C ARG A 251 3.58 -36.92 11.62
N THR A 252 2.49 -36.42 12.18
CA THR A 252 2.37 -35.02 12.63
C THR A 252 3.43 -34.59 13.67
N GLY A 253 4.05 -35.56 14.35
CA GLY A 253 5.19 -35.36 15.25
C GLY A 253 6.58 -35.34 14.57
N GLY A 254 6.64 -35.46 13.23
CA GLY A 254 7.88 -35.43 12.45
C GLY A 254 8.62 -36.77 12.32
N GLU A 255 8.08 -37.85 12.89
CA GLU A 255 8.62 -39.20 12.71
C GLU A 255 8.26 -39.75 11.33
N VAL A 256 9.22 -40.35 10.64
CA VAL A 256 9.01 -40.99 9.33
C VAL A 256 8.93 -42.49 9.52
N GLU A 257 7.84 -43.09 9.03
CA GLU A 257 7.60 -44.53 9.09
C GLU A 257 7.54 -45.11 7.67
N ALA A 258 8.25 -46.21 7.45
CA ALA A 258 8.30 -46.95 6.19
C ALA A 258 8.27 -48.48 6.45
N PRO A 259 7.14 -49.05 6.90
CA PRO A 259 7.11 -50.43 7.39
C PRO A 259 7.17 -51.48 6.28
N GLU A 260 6.57 -51.23 5.10
CA GLU A 260 6.45 -52.23 4.02
C GLU A 260 7.48 -52.09 2.87
N LEU A 261 8.19 -50.96 2.79
CA LEU A 261 9.15 -50.71 1.69
C LEU A 261 10.43 -51.57 1.78
N MET A 262 10.75 -52.11 2.97
CA MET A 262 11.95 -52.93 3.20
C MET A 262 11.87 -54.32 2.55
N THR A 263 10.70 -54.74 2.06
CA THR A 263 10.47 -56.02 1.39
C THR A 263 10.35 -55.92 -0.14
N ALA A 264 10.22 -54.72 -0.71
CA ALA A 264 9.95 -54.51 -2.15
C ALA A 264 11.15 -53.94 -2.95
N GLY A 265 12.34 -53.82 -2.37
CA GLY A 265 13.57 -53.49 -3.11
C GLY A 265 13.76 -52.02 -3.49
N VAL A 266 13.11 -51.07 -2.79
CA VAL A 266 13.35 -49.63 -2.97
C VAL A 266 14.55 -49.20 -2.10
N ASP A 267 15.69 -48.92 -2.74
CA ASP A 267 16.90 -48.42 -2.07
C ASP A 267 16.78 -46.92 -1.73
N LEU A 268 16.22 -46.60 -0.56
CA LEU A 268 16.25 -45.25 0.02
C LEU A 268 17.36 -45.12 1.06
N LYS A 269 18.16 -44.07 0.95
CA LYS A 269 19.25 -43.79 1.89
C LYS A 269 18.98 -42.49 2.66
N LYS A 270 19.00 -42.58 4.00
CA LYS A 270 19.04 -41.38 4.85
C LYS A 270 20.34 -40.62 4.58
N THR A 271 20.22 -39.36 4.20
CA THR A 271 21.34 -38.51 3.79
C THR A 271 21.26 -37.18 4.53
N GLU A 272 22.39 -36.74 5.10
CA GLU A 272 22.53 -35.41 5.69
C GLU A 272 22.76 -34.38 4.57
N LEU A 273 21.84 -33.43 4.44
CA LEU A 273 21.88 -32.38 3.41
C LEU A 273 21.66 -31.01 4.08
N PRO A 274 22.44 -29.97 3.73
CA PRO A 274 22.21 -28.61 4.22
C PRO A 274 20.79 -28.12 3.86
N GLY A 275 20.06 -27.57 4.83
CA GLY A 275 18.66 -27.16 4.66
C GLY A 275 17.63 -28.26 5.00
N TRP A 276 18.09 -29.45 5.41
CA TRP A 276 17.24 -30.59 5.73
C TRP A 276 17.55 -31.15 7.12
N SER A 277 16.52 -31.19 7.97
CA SER A 277 16.60 -31.84 9.28
C SER A 277 16.65 -33.37 9.13
N VAL A 278 15.97 -33.90 8.11
CA VAL A 278 16.15 -35.27 7.65
C VAL A 278 15.78 -35.39 6.17
N ALA A 279 16.58 -36.08 5.36
CA ALA A 279 16.27 -36.36 3.97
C ALA A 279 16.55 -37.83 3.63
N TRP A 280 15.70 -38.42 2.79
CA TRP A 280 15.92 -39.71 2.15
C TRP A 280 16.07 -39.50 0.65
N THR A 281 17.14 -40.05 0.10
CA THR A 281 17.43 -39.96 -1.32
C THR A 281 17.30 -41.31 -2.00
N ASP A 282 16.97 -41.30 -3.28
CA ASP A 282 17.05 -42.48 -4.14
C ASP A 282 18.52 -42.88 -4.40
N LYS A 283 18.73 -44.00 -5.11
CA LYS A 283 20.06 -44.48 -5.51
C LYS A 283 20.87 -43.49 -6.35
N ASN A 284 20.24 -42.47 -6.93
CA ASN A 284 20.87 -41.44 -7.75
C ASN A 284 21.14 -40.14 -6.97
N GLY A 285 20.76 -40.08 -5.69
CA GLY A 285 20.95 -38.90 -4.83
C GLY A 285 19.83 -37.86 -4.94
N ASN A 286 18.74 -38.14 -5.65
CA ASN A 286 17.57 -37.25 -5.69
C ASN A 286 16.78 -37.38 -4.40
N ILE A 287 16.25 -36.26 -3.88
CA ILE A 287 15.44 -36.27 -2.66
C ILE A 287 14.10 -36.91 -2.99
N ALA A 288 13.81 -38.03 -2.35
CA ALA A 288 12.53 -38.74 -2.45
C ALA A 288 11.54 -38.20 -1.40
N MET A 289 12.02 -37.93 -0.19
CA MET A 289 11.23 -37.34 0.89
C MET A 289 12.11 -36.78 2.01
N GLY A 290 11.57 -35.85 2.79
CA GLY A 290 12.31 -35.31 3.93
C GLY A 290 11.60 -34.16 4.62
N ILE A 291 12.20 -33.71 5.73
CA ILE A 291 11.81 -32.54 6.49
C ILE A 291 12.92 -31.50 6.33
N ARG A 292 12.56 -30.29 5.96
CA ARG A 292 13.49 -29.16 5.86
C ARG A 292 13.81 -28.60 7.24
N ASP A 293 14.86 -27.79 7.34
CA ASP A 293 15.24 -27.16 8.63
C ASP A 293 14.14 -26.22 9.18
N ASP A 294 13.25 -25.72 8.31
CA ASP A 294 12.09 -24.90 8.69
C ASP A 294 10.84 -25.71 9.11
N GLY A 295 10.94 -27.05 9.10
CA GLY A 295 9.85 -27.96 9.45
C GLY A 295 8.90 -28.30 8.31
N SER A 296 9.08 -27.75 7.11
CA SER A 296 8.27 -28.12 5.93
C SER A 296 8.62 -29.52 5.41
N VAL A 297 7.62 -30.21 4.86
CA VAL A 297 7.73 -31.61 4.41
C VAL A 297 7.79 -31.67 2.89
N TYR A 298 8.60 -32.59 2.36
CA TYR A 298 8.72 -32.85 0.92
C TYR A 298 8.44 -34.33 0.62
N PRO A 299 7.70 -34.66 -0.46
CA PRO A 299 6.97 -33.72 -1.33
C PRO A 299 5.85 -32.99 -0.58
N GLU A 300 5.55 -31.77 -1.02
CA GLU A 300 4.51 -30.95 -0.38
C GLU A 300 3.11 -31.57 -0.60
N PRO A 301 2.17 -31.42 0.34
CA PRO A 301 0.78 -31.79 0.11
C PRO A 301 0.25 -31.10 -1.16
N GLU A 302 -0.58 -31.79 -1.94
CA GLU A 302 -1.28 -31.10 -3.03
C GLU A 302 -2.22 -30.10 -2.38
N ASN A 303 -1.99 -28.81 -2.65
CA ASN A 303 -2.83 -27.76 -2.13
C ASN A 303 -4.02 -27.62 -3.08
N ASN A 304 -5.25 -27.85 -2.64
CA ASN A 304 -6.48 -27.69 -3.44
C ASN A 304 -6.74 -26.24 -3.90
N GLY A 305 -5.72 -25.37 -3.94
CA GLY A 305 -5.82 -23.95 -4.26
C GLY A 305 -6.50 -23.10 -3.17
N ILE A 306 -6.87 -23.69 -2.03
CA ILE A 306 -7.57 -23.01 -0.94
C ILE A 306 -6.56 -22.29 -0.04
N ILE A 307 -6.72 -20.99 0.10
CA ILE A 307 -5.92 -20.11 0.94
C ILE A 307 -6.77 -19.63 2.12
N GLU A 308 -6.19 -19.68 3.32
CA GLU A 308 -6.76 -19.06 4.51
C GLU A 308 -5.94 -17.87 4.97
N PHE A 309 -6.61 -16.89 5.58
CA PHE A 309 -5.93 -15.80 6.28
C PHE A 309 -6.77 -15.29 7.45
N SER A 310 -6.12 -14.95 8.55
CA SER A 310 -6.75 -14.39 9.74
C SER A 310 -6.66 -12.86 9.76
N ALA A 311 -7.18 -12.24 10.83
CA ALA A 311 -6.98 -10.81 11.07
C ALA A 311 -5.50 -10.44 11.30
N ALA A 312 -4.65 -11.39 11.71
CA ALA A 312 -3.21 -11.19 11.89
C ALA A 312 -2.45 -11.15 10.55
N ASP A 313 -3.01 -11.79 9.52
CA ASP A 313 -2.43 -11.91 8.17
C ASP A 313 -2.92 -10.80 7.21
N THR A 314 -3.68 -9.84 7.73
CA THR A 314 -4.19 -8.68 6.97
C THR A 314 -3.05 -7.76 6.55
N ASP A 315 -3.18 -7.13 5.37
CA ASP A 315 -2.28 -6.07 4.94
C ASP A 315 -2.27 -4.92 5.97
N VAL A 316 -1.10 -4.68 6.56
CA VAL A 316 -0.88 -3.64 7.59
C VAL A 316 -0.08 -2.46 7.03
N ILE A 317 -0.47 -1.25 7.43
CA ILE A 317 0.36 -0.04 7.36
C ILE A 317 0.90 0.23 8.77
N ALA A 318 2.21 0.07 8.97
CA ALA A 318 2.87 0.47 10.22
C ALA A 318 3.29 1.94 10.13
N ILE A 319 3.13 2.70 11.21
CA ILE A 319 3.58 4.11 11.28
C ILE A 319 4.72 4.23 12.29
N LEU A 320 5.90 4.57 11.80
CA LEU A 320 7.10 4.80 12.57
C LEU A 320 7.30 6.31 12.73
N GLY A 321 7.51 6.76 13.96
CA GLY A 321 7.72 8.18 14.20
C GLY A 321 7.90 8.52 15.67
N ASP A 322 7.58 9.77 16.01
CA ASP A 322 7.79 10.34 17.33
C ASP A 322 6.48 10.58 18.12
N SER A 323 6.46 11.62 18.96
CA SER A 323 5.29 12.04 19.75
C SER A 323 4.04 12.34 18.93
N TYR A 324 4.19 12.81 17.68
CA TYR A 324 3.03 13.02 16.81
C TYR A 324 2.43 11.69 16.39
N THR A 325 3.27 10.67 16.19
CA THR A 325 2.82 9.33 15.86
C THR A 325 2.21 8.60 17.06
N ASP A 326 2.72 8.85 18.27
CA ASP A 326 2.17 8.31 19.52
C ASP A 326 0.70 8.74 19.76
N SER A 327 0.30 9.92 19.25
CA SER A 327 -1.07 10.50 19.33
C SER A 327 -1.55 10.85 20.75
N LEU A 328 -0.65 11.40 21.56
CA LEU A 328 -0.83 11.64 22.99
C LEU A 328 -2.12 12.40 23.42
N PHE A 329 -2.57 13.39 22.66
CA PHE A 329 -3.56 14.39 23.15
C PHE A 329 -4.95 14.28 22.52
N THR A 330 -5.35 13.06 22.15
CA THR A 330 -6.68 12.80 21.57
C THR A 330 -7.54 11.99 22.53
N LEU A 331 -8.86 12.13 22.42
CA LEU A 331 -9.78 11.18 23.04
C LEU A 331 -9.48 9.74 22.58
N LYS A 332 -9.87 8.76 23.40
CA LYS A 332 -9.83 7.34 23.04
C LYS A 332 -10.50 7.12 21.67
N ASP A 333 -9.81 6.40 20.78
CA ASP A 333 -10.20 6.05 19.41
C ASP A 333 -10.39 7.25 18.46
N LYS A 334 -9.90 8.43 18.83
CA LYS A 334 -9.93 9.66 18.00
C LYS A 334 -8.57 10.09 17.48
N SER A 335 -7.57 9.23 17.65
CA SER A 335 -6.24 9.43 17.06
C SER A 335 -6.34 9.57 15.54
N TYR A 336 -5.37 10.24 14.93
CA TYR A 336 -5.31 10.33 13.47
C TYR A 336 -5.12 8.93 12.82
N ILE A 337 -4.50 7.99 13.56
CA ILE A 337 -4.33 6.58 13.18
C ILE A 337 -5.68 5.87 13.13
N SER A 338 -6.51 6.04 14.16
CA SER A 338 -7.88 5.50 14.20
C SER A 338 -8.72 6.06 13.06
N LYS A 339 -8.55 7.34 12.71
CA LYS A 339 -9.25 7.96 11.57
C LYS A 339 -8.82 7.37 10.23
N LEU A 340 -7.50 7.22 9.99
CA LEU A 340 -6.98 6.58 8.76
C LEU A 340 -7.43 5.12 8.66
N SER A 341 -7.32 4.36 9.75
CA SER A 341 -7.78 2.97 9.83
C SER A 341 -9.27 2.85 9.54
N ALA A 342 -10.10 3.75 10.05
CA ALA A 342 -11.54 3.69 9.81
C ALA A 342 -11.91 4.01 8.35
N LEU A 343 -11.12 4.83 7.66
CA LEU A 343 -11.39 5.32 6.30
C LEU A 343 -10.78 4.45 5.18
N LEU A 344 -9.78 3.63 5.49
CA LEU A 344 -9.06 2.78 4.54
C LEU A 344 -9.27 1.30 4.87
N ASP A 345 -9.14 0.44 3.86
CA ASP A 345 -9.27 -1.02 4.07
C ASP A 345 -8.03 -1.65 4.71
N TYR A 346 -6.97 -0.88 4.93
CA TYR A 346 -5.79 -1.34 5.66
C TYR A 346 -6.02 -1.36 7.18
N ARG A 347 -5.36 -2.30 7.86
CA ARG A 347 -5.13 -2.18 9.31
C ARG A 347 -3.93 -1.29 9.56
N PHE A 348 -3.97 -0.51 10.64
CA PHE A 348 -2.87 0.37 11.01
C PHE A 348 -2.25 -0.08 12.33
N LYS A 349 -0.91 -0.10 12.38
CA LYS A 349 -0.14 -0.36 13.60
C LYS A 349 0.72 0.85 13.94
N ASN A 350 0.73 1.21 15.22
CA ASN A 350 1.52 2.31 15.73
C ASN A 350 2.88 1.80 16.20
N PHE A 351 3.96 2.42 15.73
CA PHE A 351 5.34 2.16 16.17
C PHE A 351 6.05 3.45 16.61
N GLY A 352 5.27 4.51 16.87
CA GLY A 352 5.75 5.83 17.25
C GLY A 352 5.97 5.96 18.76
N VAL A 353 7.12 6.52 19.15
CA VAL A 353 7.45 6.76 20.56
C VAL A 353 7.85 8.21 20.76
N SER A 354 7.25 8.86 21.74
CA SER A 354 7.57 10.26 22.09
C SER A 354 9.08 10.53 22.20
N GLY A 355 9.53 11.64 21.60
CA GLY A 355 10.93 12.09 21.59
C GLY A 355 11.88 11.31 20.65
N ASN A 356 11.37 10.37 19.84
CA ASN A 356 12.19 9.61 18.91
C ASN A 356 12.74 10.48 17.77
N THR A 357 13.89 10.09 17.29
CA THR A 357 14.56 10.63 16.10
C THR A 357 14.77 9.50 15.10
N ALA A 358 15.11 9.78 13.85
CA ALA A 358 15.38 8.75 12.85
C ALA A 358 16.39 7.67 13.35
N PRO A 359 17.52 8.02 14.01
CA PRO A 359 18.41 7.01 14.58
C PRO A 359 17.81 6.18 15.71
N ALA A 360 16.95 6.77 16.55
CA ALA A 360 16.33 6.03 17.66
C ALA A 360 15.30 5.01 17.15
N ILE A 361 14.54 5.38 16.12
CA ILE A 361 13.63 4.45 15.43
C ILE A 361 14.44 3.34 14.77
N ASN A 362 15.49 3.71 14.02
CA ASN A 362 16.38 2.75 13.37
C ASN A 362 17.06 1.81 14.37
N GLN A 363 17.47 2.31 15.54
CA GLN A 363 18.05 1.52 16.61
C GLN A 363 17.06 0.44 17.07
N ARG A 364 15.79 0.80 17.28
CA ARG A 364 14.74 -0.16 17.69
C ARG A 364 14.54 -1.27 16.65
N LEU A 365 14.58 -0.92 15.36
CA LEU A 365 14.52 -1.88 14.28
C LEU A 365 15.71 -2.86 14.36
N VAL A 366 16.95 -2.35 14.32
CA VAL A 366 18.14 -3.22 14.31
C VAL A 366 18.34 -4.02 15.60
N SER A 367 17.83 -3.54 16.73
CA SER A 367 17.89 -4.25 18.01
C SER A 367 16.69 -5.16 18.26
N HIS A 368 15.81 -5.34 17.27
CA HIS A 368 14.58 -6.15 17.36
C HIS A 368 13.76 -5.83 18.62
N SER A 369 13.73 -4.56 19.01
CA SER A 369 13.14 -4.15 20.27
C SER A 369 11.64 -3.94 20.13
N VAL A 370 10.91 -4.39 21.14
CA VAL A 370 9.44 -4.33 21.16
C VAL A 370 8.93 -2.90 21.31
N TYR A 371 7.76 -2.65 20.73
CA TYR A 371 6.96 -1.47 20.99
C TYR A 371 6.13 -1.62 22.29
N PHE A 372 5.36 -0.59 22.66
CA PHE A 372 4.54 -0.59 23.87
C PHE A 372 3.49 -1.70 23.93
N ASP A 373 3.11 -2.27 22.78
CA ASP A 373 2.22 -3.41 22.66
C ASP A 373 2.93 -4.77 22.83
N GLY A 374 4.24 -4.77 23.10
CA GLY A 374 5.05 -5.98 23.23
C GLY A 374 5.48 -6.59 21.90
N LYS A 375 5.21 -5.95 20.75
CA LYS A 375 5.56 -6.49 19.42
C LYS A 375 6.76 -5.79 18.81
N THR A 376 7.60 -6.57 18.14
CA THR A 376 8.66 -6.08 17.26
C THR A 376 8.09 -5.61 15.92
N PHE A 377 8.86 -4.84 15.15
CA PHE A 377 8.46 -4.42 13.81
C PHE A 377 8.19 -5.62 12.87
N ALA A 378 9.01 -6.68 12.96
CA ALA A 378 8.78 -7.90 12.18
C ALA A 378 7.41 -8.54 12.47
N GLN A 379 7.01 -8.60 13.74
CA GLN A 379 5.70 -9.11 14.16
C GLN A 379 4.54 -8.18 13.77
N MET A 380 4.81 -6.96 13.30
CA MET A 380 3.76 -6.11 12.75
C MET A 380 3.29 -6.57 11.38
N ASN A 381 4.10 -7.33 10.63
CA ASN A 381 3.83 -7.81 9.28
C ASN A 381 3.39 -6.67 8.34
N ALA A 382 4.16 -5.58 8.34
CA ALA A 382 3.81 -4.36 7.63
C ALA A 382 4.04 -4.49 6.12
N LYS A 383 2.99 -4.31 5.33
CA LYS A 383 3.10 -4.17 3.86
C LYS A 383 3.69 -2.82 3.48
N TYR A 384 3.17 -1.76 4.11
CA TYR A 384 3.72 -0.41 3.98
C TYR A 384 4.18 0.09 5.36
N ALA A 385 5.23 0.90 5.34
CA ALA A 385 5.78 1.53 6.53
C ALA A 385 5.88 3.04 6.33
N ILE A 386 5.01 3.78 7.00
CA ILE A 386 5.07 5.24 7.02
C ILE A 386 6.20 5.66 7.96
N ILE A 387 7.14 6.45 7.46
CA ILE A 387 8.22 7.05 8.24
C ILE A 387 7.92 8.54 8.39
N MET A 388 7.60 8.96 9.61
CA MET A 388 7.24 10.35 9.95
C MET A 388 8.04 10.79 11.18
N THR A 389 9.20 11.39 10.94
CA THR A 389 10.08 11.91 12.00
C THR A 389 10.87 13.13 11.49
N TYR A 390 10.75 14.25 12.19
CA TYR A 390 11.49 15.47 11.88
C TYR A 390 11.70 16.38 13.10
N ALA A 391 10.67 16.66 13.90
CA ALA A 391 10.74 17.70 14.93
C ALA A 391 11.91 17.51 15.92
N ASN A 392 12.15 16.27 16.36
CA ASN A 392 13.25 15.94 17.27
C ASN A 392 14.61 15.88 16.56
N ASP A 393 14.64 15.43 15.29
CA ASP A 393 15.84 15.44 14.46
C ASP A 393 16.30 16.86 14.15
N ALA A 394 15.36 17.79 14.01
CA ALA A 394 15.64 19.19 13.76
C ALA A 394 16.51 19.79 14.86
N ALA A 395 16.15 19.53 16.12
CA ALA A 395 16.88 20.01 17.29
C ALA A 395 18.24 19.31 17.49
N LYS A 396 18.37 18.03 17.14
CA LYS A 396 19.56 17.22 17.46
C LYS A 396 20.57 17.09 16.31
N TYR A 397 20.10 16.80 15.11
CA TYR A 397 20.94 16.45 13.96
C TYR A 397 20.97 17.57 12.93
N ILE A 398 19.82 18.12 12.53
CA ILE A 398 19.78 19.20 11.53
C ILE A 398 20.49 20.46 12.05
N ALA A 399 20.34 20.77 13.34
CA ALA A 399 21.06 21.86 14.00
C ALA A 399 22.60 21.74 13.89
N GLN A 400 23.12 20.54 13.66
CA GLN A 400 24.55 20.28 13.45
C GLN A 400 24.89 20.22 11.96
N SER A 401 24.14 19.43 11.18
CA SER A 401 24.27 19.32 9.72
C SER A 401 23.04 18.67 9.11
N MET A 402 22.54 19.22 8.01
CA MET A 402 21.46 18.59 7.22
C MET A 402 21.88 17.21 6.68
N GLU A 403 23.18 17.00 6.44
CA GLU A 403 23.72 15.71 5.97
C GLU A 403 23.50 14.60 7.01
N TYR A 404 23.59 14.89 8.30
CA TYR A 404 23.34 13.90 9.35
C TYR A 404 21.88 13.42 9.32
N TYR A 405 20.94 14.35 9.16
CA TYR A 405 19.54 13.99 9.00
C TYR A 405 19.30 13.18 7.73
N ALA A 406 19.87 13.60 6.59
CA ALA A 406 19.76 12.87 5.33
C ALA A 406 20.30 11.44 5.43
N TYR A 407 21.46 11.26 6.06
CA TYR A 407 22.08 9.96 6.28
C TYR A 407 21.25 9.08 7.23
N ASN A 408 20.77 9.65 8.34
CA ASN A 408 19.94 8.93 9.30
C ASN A 408 18.60 8.47 8.70
N MET A 409 17.96 9.32 7.90
CA MET A 409 16.74 8.98 7.18
C MET A 409 16.99 7.88 6.15
N SER A 410 18.09 7.97 5.39
CA SER A 410 18.48 6.93 4.44
C SER A 410 18.65 5.57 5.12
N ARG A 411 19.36 5.51 6.26
CA ARG A 411 19.53 4.27 7.04
C ARG A 411 18.21 3.71 7.55
N LEU A 412 17.31 4.56 8.03
CA LEU A 412 16.01 4.13 8.51
C LEU A 412 15.16 3.54 7.38
N ILE A 413 15.17 4.19 6.20
CA ILE A 413 14.51 3.69 4.99
C ILE A 413 15.08 2.32 4.59
N ASP A 414 16.40 2.20 4.53
CA ASP A 414 17.07 0.97 4.12
C ASP A 414 16.78 -0.18 5.12
N SER A 415 16.72 0.11 6.42
CA SER A 415 16.31 -0.88 7.44
C SER A 415 14.86 -1.32 7.28
N VAL A 416 13.93 -0.39 6.96
CA VAL A 416 12.53 -0.73 6.69
C VAL A 416 12.41 -1.63 5.46
N MET A 417 13.15 -1.33 4.40
CA MET A 417 13.22 -2.16 3.20
C MET A 417 13.80 -3.56 3.49
N ALA A 418 14.78 -3.66 4.38
CA ALA A 418 15.36 -4.94 4.79
C ALA A 418 14.34 -5.88 5.48
N TYR A 419 13.27 -5.35 6.08
CA TYR A 419 12.15 -6.13 6.61
C TYR A 419 11.09 -6.49 5.54
N GLY A 420 11.27 -6.08 4.27
CA GLY A 420 10.33 -6.34 3.18
C GLY A 420 9.15 -5.37 3.10
N ALA A 421 9.08 -4.37 3.97
CA ALA A 421 8.02 -3.36 3.96
C ALA A 421 8.32 -2.25 2.94
N ILE A 422 7.29 -1.74 2.24
CA ILE A 422 7.43 -0.64 1.29
C ILE A 422 7.40 0.69 2.06
N PRO A 423 8.50 1.46 2.09
CA PRO A 423 8.55 2.71 2.85
C PRO A 423 7.76 3.82 2.16
N ILE A 424 7.06 4.62 2.97
CA ILE A 424 6.41 5.87 2.58
C ILE A 424 6.95 6.95 3.51
N VAL A 425 7.68 7.92 2.98
CA VAL A 425 8.25 8.99 3.81
C VAL A 425 7.31 10.18 3.84
N VAL A 426 6.97 10.61 5.04
CA VAL A 426 6.08 11.74 5.28
C VAL A 426 6.91 12.89 5.84
N ALA A 427 6.96 13.99 5.11
CA ALA A 427 7.48 15.24 5.63
C ALA A 427 6.48 15.82 6.64
N GLU A 428 6.89 15.93 7.90
CA GLU A 428 6.04 16.42 8.98
C GLU A 428 5.46 17.80 8.70
N TRP A 429 4.35 18.11 9.35
CA TRP A 429 3.60 19.34 9.14
C TRP A 429 4.38 20.62 9.52
N ASN A 430 5.37 20.52 10.41
CA ASN A 430 6.24 21.61 10.86
C ASN A 430 7.62 21.62 10.17
N ILE A 431 7.80 20.84 9.10
CA ILE A 431 9.07 20.70 8.39
C ILE A 431 9.54 22.00 7.72
N THR A 432 10.85 22.23 7.70
CA THR A 432 11.46 23.32 6.90
C THR A 432 11.49 22.97 5.40
N ASN A 433 11.53 23.99 4.55
CA ASN A 433 11.58 23.78 3.09
C ASN A 433 12.83 23.00 2.66
N GLN A 434 13.98 23.28 3.28
CA GLN A 434 15.25 22.62 2.98
C GLN A 434 15.21 21.13 3.36
N ALA A 435 14.70 20.80 4.56
CA ALA A 435 14.56 19.41 4.98
C ALA A 435 13.53 18.66 4.11
N ALA A 436 12.42 19.31 3.74
CA ALA A 436 11.44 18.74 2.84
C ALA A 436 12.01 18.41 1.46
N ALA A 437 12.79 19.33 0.88
CA ALA A 437 13.48 19.12 -0.40
C ALA A 437 14.50 17.97 -0.31
N GLN A 438 15.25 17.90 0.79
CA GLN A 438 16.20 16.82 1.05
C GLN A 438 15.50 15.45 1.16
N LEU A 439 14.41 15.36 1.92
CA LEU A 439 13.62 14.12 2.02
C LEU A 439 13.07 13.69 0.67
N LYS A 440 12.55 14.64 -0.12
CA LYS A 440 12.02 14.36 -1.45
C LYS A 440 13.11 13.77 -2.36
N ALA A 441 14.30 14.38 -2.39
CA ALA A 441 15.43 13.87 -3.18
C ALA A 441 15.85 12.45 -2.77
N ILE A 442 15.89 12.16 -1.46
CA ILE A 442 16.18 10.81 -0.94
C ILE A 442 15.13 9.80 -1.44
N CYS A 443 13.85 10.19 -1.42
CA CYS A 443 12.77 9.31 -1.85
C CYS A 443 12.79 9.05 -3.35
N GLU A 444 12.99 10.09 -4.16
CA GLU A 444 13.06 9.98 -5.62
C GLU A 444 14.23 9.09 -6.06
N SER A 445 15.40 9.21 -5.41
CA SER A 445 16.57 8.35 -5.69
C SER A 445 16.33 6.85 -5.46
N ARG A 446 15.29 6.49 -4.67
CA ARG A 446 14.93 5.12 -4.33
C ARG A 446 13.62 4.66 -4.97
N GLY A 447 12.94 5.52 -5.73
CA GLY A 447 11.61 5.22 -6.28
C GLY A 447 10.53 5.03 -5.22
N ILE A 448 10.66 5.65 -4.03
CA ILE A 448 9.71 5.48 -2.93
C ILE A 448 8.78 6.69 -2.80
N LYS A 449 7.57 6.44 -2.28
CA LYS A 449 6.54 7.48 -2.16
C LYS A 449 6.93 8.51 -1.09
N TYR A 450 6.88 9.78 -1.49
CA TYR A 450 7.05 10.95 -0.62
C TYR A 450 5.72 11.69 -0.46
N ILE A 451 5.35 12.02 0.78
CA ILE A 451 4.15 12.81 1.09
C ILE A 451 4.57 14.11 1.78
N PHE A 452 4.20 15.26 1.19
CA PHE A 452 4.45 16.56 1.78
C PHE A 452 3.28 17.05 2.62
N ASN A 453 3.32 16.79 3.93
CA ASN A 453 2.23 17.16 4.83
C ASN A 453 2.28 18.64 5.28
N GLY A 454 3.42 19.33 5.09
CA GLY A 454 3.58 20.74 5.45
C GLY A 454 2.73 21.72 4.62
N SER A 455 2.17 21.31 3.49
CA SER A 455 1.31 22.16 2.65
C SER A 455 0.03 22.57 3.39
N LEU A 456 -0.65 21.60 4.00
CA LEU A 456 -1.87 21.80 4.77
C LEU A 456 -1.61 22.74 5.96
N MET A 457 -0.48 22.61 6.64
CA MET A 457 -0.14 23.48 7.77
C MET A 457 0.04 24.95 7.35
N LYS A 458 0.70 25.19 6.22
CA LYS A 458 0.90 26.54 5.67
C LYS A 458 -0.43 27.16 5.27
N GLU A 459 -1.31 26.36 4.70
CA GLU A 459 -2.69 26.75 4.36
C GLU A 459 -3.52 27.11 5.59
N MET A 460 -3.28 26.46 6.72
CA MET A 460 -4.00 26.72 7.98
C MET A 460 -3.31 27.72 8.91
N GLY A 461 -2.25 28.38 8.42
CA GLY A 461 -1.59 29.46 9.12
C GLY A 461 -0.71 29.08 10.31
N ASN A 462 -0.14 27.87 10.28
CA ASN A 462 0.72 27.33 11.31
C ASN A 462 0.04 27.21 12.69
N LEU A 463 -0.95 26.29 12.81
CA LEU A 463 -1.70 25.93 14.03
C LEU A 463 -1.23 26.63 15.30
N VAL A 464 -1.98 27.65 15.69
CA VAL A 464 -1.70 28.42 16.91
C VAL A 464 -2.26 27.68 18.12
N VAL A 465 -1.51 27.73 19.22
CA VAL A 465 -1.93 27.20 20.52
C VAL A 465 -3.27 27.82 20.92
N SER A 466 -4.20 26.96 21.34
CA SER A 466 -5.58 27.30 21.65
C SER A 466 -6.16 26.22 22.58
N PRO A 467 -7.40 26.34 23.06
CA PRO A 467 -8.01 25.27 23.87
C PRO A 467 -8.03 23.91 23.12
N PHE A 468 -8.01 23.93 21.79
CA PHE A 468 -8.02 22.74 20.93
C PHE A 468 -6.62 22.26 20.48
N HIS A 469 -5.54 22.92 20.91
CA HIS A 469 -4.17 22.62 20.51
C HIS A 469 -3.14 23.15 21.51
N GLN A 470 -2.22 22.32 21.98
CA GLN A 470 -1.21 22.73 22.97
C GLN A 470 0.25 22.49 22.52
N GLY A 471 0.53 22.66 21.23
CA GLY A 471 1.84 22.35 20.61
C GLY A 471 1.91 20.94 19.99
N HIS A 472 1.00 20.05 20.40
CA HIS A 472 0.71 18.79 19.73
C HIS A 472 -0.73 18.80 19.19
N PRO A 473 -1.00 18.19 18.03
CA PRO A 473 -2.36 18.10 17.51
C PRO A 473 -3.27 17.27 18.42
N CYS A 474 -4.42 17.82 18.78
CA CYS A 474 -5.44 17.21 19.65
C CYS A 474 -6.65 16.70 18.83
N THR A 475 -7.73 16.28 19.47
CA THR A 475 -8.90 15.66 18.81
C THR A 475 -9.43 16.42 17.59
N ARG A 476 -9.55 17.76 17.68
CA ARG A 476 -9.99 18.61 16.55
C ARG A 476 -8.88 18.91 15.54
N THR A 477 -7.65 19.07 16.02
CA THR A 477 -6.54 19.63 15.24
C THR A 477 -5.65 18.57 14.58
N ASN A 478 -5.79 17.29 14.94
CA ASN A 478 -5.01 16.20 14.35
C ASN A 478 -5.28 15.93 12.86
N GLY A 479 -6.25 16.62 12.25
CA GLY A 479 -6.42 16.66 10.79
C GLY A 479 -5.23 17.24 10.04
N VAL A 480 -4.41 18.06 10.69
CA VAL A 480 -3.12 18.49 10.13
C VAL A 480 -2.21 17.30 9.78
N ILE A 481 -2.43 16.14 10.39
CA ILE A 481 -1.70 14.90 10.10
C ILE A 481 -2.46 14.06 9.07
N TRP A 482 -3.67 13.61 9.37
CA TRP A 482 -4.31 12.56 8.54
C TRP A 482 -4.88 13.06 7.21
N VAL A 483 -5.21 14.34 7.04
CA VAL A 483 -5.92 14.81 5.84
C VAL A 483 -5.09 14.61 4.57
N SER A 484 -3.84 15.08 4.56
CA SER A 484 -2.96 14.89 3.39
C SER A 484 -2.55 13.43 3.23
N LEU A 485 -2.36 12.70 4.34
CA LEU A 485 -2.08 11.27 4.31
C LEU A 485 -3.21 10.51 3.62
N LEU A 486 -4.45 10.74 4.01
CA LEU A 486 -5.60 10.07 3.41
C LEU A 486 -5.67 10.27 1.90
N GLU A 487 -5.44 11.51 1.44
CA GLU A 487 -5.48 11.85 0.01
C GLU A 487 -4.47 11.05 -0.82
N GLU A 488 -3.30 10.76 -0.24
CA GLU A 488 -2.25 9.98 -0.90
C GLU A 488 -2.43 8.48 -0.70
N LEU A 489 -2.84 8.04 0.49
CA LEU A 489 -2.98 6.63 0.84
C LEU A 489 -4.16 5.97 0.14
N LYS A 490 -5.25 6.70 -0.15
CA LYS A 490 -6.37 6.17 -0.94
C LYS A 490 -5.98 5.84 -2.39
N ARG A 491 -4.82 6.33 -2.86
CA ARG A 491 -4.25 6.05 -4.19
C ARG A 491 -3.21 4.93 -4.17
N LEU A 492 -2.97 4.30 -3.03
CA LEU A 492 -2.24 3.03 -3.02
C LEU A 492 -3.08 1.98 -3.73
N HIS A 493 -2.44 0.91 -4.21
CA HIS A 493 -3.17 -0.28 -4.62
C HIS A 493 -4.10 -0.72 -3.49
N PRO A 494 -5.30 -1.24 -3.75
CA PRO A 494 -6.17 -1.75 -2.71
C PRO A 494 -5.49 -2.81 -1.82
N ALA A 495 -5.96 -2.98 -0.58
CA ALA A 495 -5.53 -4.07 0.27
C ALA A 495 -5.84 -5.41 -0.40
N ASN A 496 -4.87 -6.32 -0.46
CA ASN A 496 -5.06 -7.64 -1.07
C ASN A 496 -5.90 -8.53 -0.17
N ARG A 497 -5.61 -8.51 1.14
CA ARG A 497 -6.32 -9.29 2.15
C ARG A 497 -6.52 -8.42 3.37
N SER A 498 -7.75 -8.33 3.87
CA SER A 498 -8.03 -7.54 5.07
C SER A 498 -9.26 -7.99 5.80
N ILE A 499 -9.20 -8.01 7.14
CA ILE A 499 -10.37 -8.18 8.01
C ILE A 499 -10.53 -6.93 8.87
N LYS A 500 -11.67 -6.26 8.75
CA LYS A 500 -12.02 -5.06 9.51
C LYS A 500 -13.27 -5.31 10.34
N ILE A 501 -13.21 -5.01 11.63
CA ILE A 501 -14.27 -5.31 12.58
C ILE A 501 -14.83 -4.01 13.17
N TYR A 502 -16.15 -3.89 13.19
CA TYR A 502 -16.85 -2.71 13.66
C TYR A 502 -17.99 -3.07 14.61
N ARG A 503 -18.10 -2.36 15.73
CA ARG A 503 -19.26 -2.43 16.63
C ARG A 503 -20.34 -1.45 16.19
N GLN A 504 -21.61 -1.77 16.44
CA GLN A 504 -22.68 -0.79 16.32
C GLN A 504 -22.37 0.42 17.22
N ARG A 505 -22.54 1.64 16.69
CA ARG A 505 -22.38 2.84 17.50
C ARG A 505 -23.53 2.95 18.50
N PRO A 506 -23.25 3.22 19.79
CA PRO A 506 -24.29 3.36 20.81
C PRO A 506 -25.32 4.47 20.52
N ALA A 507 -24.89 5.52 19.81
CA ALA A 507 -25.77 6.63 19.42
C ALA A 507 -26.67 6.32 18.21
N PHE A 508 -26.46 5.19 17.52
CA PHE A 508 -27.29 4.78 16.38
C PHE A 508 -28.30 3.72 16.82
N SER A 509 -29.58 4.08 16.74
CA SER A 509 -30.71 3.25 17.14
C SER A 509 -31.53 2.82 15.91
N PRO A 510 -31.17 1.71 15.24
CA PRO A 510 -31.92 1.22 14.08
C PRO A 510 -33.30 0.69 14.47
N LEU A 511 -34.31 0.90 13.63
CA LEU A 511 -35.64 0.31 13.77
C LEU A 511 -35.67 -1.14 13.26
N SER A 512 -34.80 -1.46 12.30
CA SER A 512 -34.67 -2.79 11.69
C SER A 512 -33.23 -3.09 11.30
N ASP A 513 -32.95 -4.35 10.95
CA ASP A 513 -31.63 -4.73 10.43
C ASP A 513 -31.31 -4.02 9.10
N ALA A 514 -32.32 -3.67 8.29
CA ALA A 514 -32.13 -2.94 7.03
C ALA A 514 -31.51 -1.55 7.23
N ASP A 515 -31.75 -0.90 8.38
CA ASP A 515 -31.18 0.42 8.69
C ASP A 515 -29.66 0.37 8.90
N MET A 516 -29.11 -0.83 9.12
CA MET A 516 -27.67 -1.05 9.28
C MET A 516 -26.92 -1.22 7.97
N LEU A 517 -27.63 -1.32 6.83
CA LEU A 517 -27.02 -1.24 5.50
C LEU A 517 -26.41 0.14 5.29
N PHE A 518 -25.40 0.24 4.42
CA PHE A 518 -24.71 1.50 4.15
C PHE A 518 -24.39 1.67 2.68
N SER A 519 -24.44 2.92 2.23
CA SER A 519 -24.22 3.32 0.84
C SER A 519 -22.75 3.59 0.52
N ASP A 520 -22.01 4.14 1.48
CA ASP A 520 -20.59 4.48 1.34
C ASP A 520 -19.85 4.33 2.69
N ARG A 521 -18.55 4.63 2.69
CA ARG A 521 -17.70 4.55 3.88
C ARG A 521 -18.15 5.47 5.01
N ILE A 522 -18.66 6.65 4.70
CA ILE A 522 -19.04 7.64 5.71
C ILE A 522 -20.38 7.26 6.34
N ASP A 523 -21.32 6.76 5.53
CA ASP A 523 -22.56 6.15 6.01
C ASP A 523 -22.30 4.92 6.88
N LEU A 524 -21.34 4.06 6.50
CA LEU A 524 -20.85 2.98 7.37
C LEU A 524 -20.38 3.55 8.71
N LEU A 525 -19.51 4.55 8.69
CA LEU A 525 -18.93 5.12 9.92
C LEU A 525 -19.93 5.90 10.76
N LYS A 526 -21.08 6.33 10.24
CA LYS A 526 -22.19 6.89 11.03
C LYS A 526 -22.86 5.82 11.90
N LYS A 527 -22.91 4.58 11.44
CA LYS A 527 -23.63 3.44 12.06
C LYS A 527 -22.72 2.52 12.86
N TRP A 528 -21.49 2.38 12.39
CA TRP A 528 -20.50 1.42 12.86
C TRP A 528 -19.22 2.13 13.30
N LYS A 529 -18.61 1.67 14.39
CA LYS A 529 -17.32 2.14 14.92
C LYS A 529 -16.32 1.00 14.85
N GLU A 530 -15.18 1.23 14.21
CA GLU A 530 -14.10 0.23 14.20
C GLU A 530 -13.67 -0.08 15.63
N ILE A 531 -13.36 -1.34 15.92
CA ILE A 531 -12.77 -1.72 17.21
C ILE A 531 -11.42 -1.00 17.41
N GLY A 532 -10.99 -0.88 18.67
CA GLY A 532 -9.78 -0.13 19.03
C GLY A 532 -8.53 -0.60 18.27
N VAL A 533 -7.85 0.35 17.64
CA VAL A 533 -6.51 0.16 17.03
C VAL A 533 -5.43 0.71 17.97
N PRO A 534 -4.17 0.26 17.91
CA PRO A 534 -3.17 0.64 18.89
C PRO A 534 -2.80 2.13 18.81
N HIS A 535 -2.96 2.87 19.91
CA HIS A 535 -2.60 4.30 20.02
C HIS A 535 -2.49 4.74 21.49
N ARG A 536 -1.88 5.90 21.77
CA ARG A 536 -2.08 6.58 23.06
C ARG A 536 -3.23 7.56 22.98
N SER A 537 -3.85 7.82 24.13
CA SER A 537 -4.91 8.80 24.28
C SER A 537 -4.81 9.55 25.61
N LEU A 538 -5.67 10.55 25.77
CA LEU A 538 -5.99 11.10 27.08
C LEU A 538 -6.47 9.98 28.04
N PRO A 539 -6.08 10.03 29.32
CA PRO A 539 -6.67 9.19 30.36
C PRO A 539 -8.18 9.42 30.51
N ASP A 540 -8.92 8.39 30.94
CA ASP A 540 -10.39 8.46 31.01
C ASP A 540 -10.89 9.52 32.01
N ASN A 541 -10.15 9.78 33.08
CA ASN A 541 -10.46 10.83 34.05
C ASN A 541 -10.16 12.25 33.54
N ILE A 542 -9.38 12.39 32.46
CA ILE A 542 -9.04 13.68 31.84
C ILE A 542 -9.84 13.90 30.55
N ALA A 543 -10.43 12.86 29.96
CA ALA A 543 -11.25 12.93 28.76
C ALA A 543 -12.29 14.10 28.75
N PRO A 544 -12.94 14.49 29.86
CA PRO A 544 -13.83 15.65 29.88
C PRO A 544 -13.18 17.00 29.47
N TYR A 545 -11.86 17.13 29.55
CA TYR A 545 -11.11 18.36 29.30
C TYR A 545 -10.40 18.36 27.92
N PHE A 546 -10.77 17.46 27.00
CA PHE A 546 -10.10 17.30 25.70
C PHE A 546 -10.15 18.54 24.78
N GLU A 547 -11.00 19.52 25.09
CA GLU A 547 -11.11 20.81 24.40
C GLU A 547 -10.61 21.98 25.24
N GLU A 548 -9.88 21.69 26.31
CA GLU A 548 -9.27 22.64 27.24
C GLU A 548 -7.76 22.41 27.38
N MET A 549 -7.13 21.96 26.29
CA MET A 549 -5.76 21.44 26.28
C MET A 549 -4.74 22.50 26.62
N ASN A 550 -4.93 23.75 26.21
CA ASN A 550 -4.11 24.86 26.68
C ASN A 550 -4.63 25.40 28.03
N GLY A 551 -4.68 24.54 29.04
CA GLY A 551 -5.32 24.83 30.33
C GLY A 551 -5.56 23.59 31.16
N ARG A 552 -6.81 23.39 31.65
CA ARG A 552 -7.17 22.29 32.57
C ARG A 552 -6.99 20.89 31.97
N GLY A 553 -7.00 20.78 30.64
CA GLY A 553 -6.77 19.54 29.91
C GLY A 553 -5.30 19.22 29.66
N ASP A 554 -4.34 20.08 30.06
CA ASP A 554 -2.91 19.80 29.89
C ASP A 554 -2.50 18.57 30.72
N VAL A 555 -2.15 17.49 30.03
CA VAL A 555 -1.75 16.20 30.62
C VAL A 555 -0.28 15.90 30.42
N ARG A 556 0.31 15.35 31.48
CA ARG A 556 1.68 14.81 31.50
C ARG A 556 1.73 13.28 31.49
N GLU A 557 0.58 12.62 31.50
CA GLU A 557 0.43 11.17 31.49
C GLU A 557 -0.62 10.75 30.44
N TRP A 558 -0.43 9.57 29.86
CA TRP A 558 -1.24 9.07 28.74
C TRP A 558 -1.55 7.59 28.89
N THR A 559 -2.75 7.21 28.45
CA THR A 559 -3.18 5.80 28.46
C THR A 559 -2.85 5.16 27.12
N PHE A 560 -2.11 4.05 27.16
CA PHE A 560 -1.95 3.19 25.99
C PHE A 560 -3.25 2.41 25.75
N ARG A 561 -3.75 2.44 24.50
CA ARG A 561 -4.92 1.69 24.05
C ARG A 561 -4.39 0.52 23.19
N PRO A 562 -4.56 -0.73 23.64
CA PRO A 562 -4.07 -1.89 22.90
C PRO A 562 -4.86 -2.12 21.61
N ASP A 563 -4.28 -2.92 20.71
CA ASP A 563 -4.94 -3.39 19.50
C ASP A 563 -6.02 -4.42 19.87
N GLU A 564 -7.30 -4.07 19.76
CA GLU A 564 -8.39 -4.97 20.15
C GLU A 564 -8.46 -6.23 19.27
N TYR A 565 -7.90 -6.18 18.06
CA TYR A 565 -7.81 -7.35 17.20
C TYR A 565 -6.93 -8.45 17.82
N ASP A 566 -6.02 -8.13 18.75
CA ASP A 566 -5.21 -9.12 19.47
C ASP A 566 -6.02 -9.98 20.45
N GLN A 567 -7.28 -9.62 20.70
CA GLN A 567 -8.19 -10.44 21.49
C GLN A 567 -8.70 -11.65 20.69
N LEU A 568 -8.58 -11.63 19.36
CA LEU A 568 -8.94 -12.76 18.50
C LEU A 568 -7.97 -13.93 18.72
N GLY A 569 -8.51 -15.15 18.79
CA GLY A 569 -7.77 -16.35 19.21
C GLY A 569 -7.56 -16.45 20.73
N GLY A 570 -8.08 -15.49 21.51
CA GLY A 570 -7.99 -15.43 22.96
C GLY A 570 -9.34 -15.13 23.63
N SER A 571 -9.44 -13.98 24.31
CA SER A 571 -10.67 -13.59 25.03
C SER A 571 -11.86 -13.27 24.11
N GLY A 572 -11.59 -12.99 22.84
CA GLY A 572 -12.57 -12.55 21.86
C GLY A 572 -13.00 -11.09 22.01
N VAL A 573 -13.60 -10.57 20.95
CA VAL A 573 -14.14 -9.21 20.85
C VAL A 573 -15.62 -9.24 21.25
N ALA A 574 -15.92 -8.77 22.45
CA ALA A 574 -17.28 -8.69 22.95
C ALA A 574 -18.12 -7.63 22.20
N PHE A 575 -19.41 -7.92 21.99
CA PHE A 575 -20.37 -7.01 21.41
C PHE A 575 -21.80 -7.25 21.92
N THR A 576 -22.60 -6.20 21.81
CA THR A 576 -24.04 -6.19 22.09
C THR A 576 -24.75 -5.71 20.84
N ASP A 577 -25.94 -6.25 20.61
CA ASP A 577 -26.78 -6.06 19.43
C ASP A 577 -26.13 -6.56 18.14
N ARG A 578 -25.10 -5.87 17.63
CA ARG A 578 -24.51 -6.15 16.32
C ARG A 578 -23.01 -5.88 16.23
N LEU A 579 -22.33 -6.72 15.45
CA LEU A 579 -20.94 -6.56 15.03
C LEU A 579 -20.88 -6.72 13.50
N LEU A 580 -20.20 -5.81 12.81
CA LEU A 580 -19.92 -5.91 11.37
C LEU A 580 -18.48 -6.40 11.19
N VAL A 581 -18.29 -7.38 10.31
CA VAL A 581 -16.98 -7.86 9.87
C VAL A 581 -16.91 -7.75 8.35
N ASN A 582 -16.01 -6.92 7.87
CA ASN A 582 -15.72 -6.79 6.44
C ASN A 582 -14.46 -7.60 6.12
N ILE A 583 -14.59 -8.57 5.23
CA ILE A 583 -13.51 -9.45 4.80
C ILE A 583 -13.19 -9.14 3.35
N THR A 584 -12.01 -8.58 3.07
CA THR A 584 -11.50 -8.23 1.73
C THR A 584 -10.63 -9.35 1.19
N TYR A 585 -10.96 -9.83 0.00
CA TYR A 585 -10.22 -10.86 -0.73
C TYR A 585 -9.36 -10.27 -1.87
N PRO A 586 -8.40 -11.05 -2.41
CA PRO A 586 -7.58 -10.62 -3.53
C PRO A 586 -8.37 -10.30 -4.80
N ASN A 587 -9.53 -10.95 -4.99
CA ASN A 587 -10.36 -10.82 -6.18
C ASN A 587 -11.85 -10.64 -5.82
N GLY A 588 -12.63 -10.19 -6.81
CA GLY A 588 -14.10 -10.22 -6.73
C GLY A 588 -14.64 -11.59 -7.14
N ALA A 589 -15.97 -11.72 -7.17
CA ALA A 589 -16.68 -12.97 -7.44
C ALA A 589 -16.17 -13.73 -8.68
N GLU A 590 -15.85 -13.03 -9.77
CA GLU A 590 -15.42 -13.66 -11.03
C GLU A 590 -14.04 -14.33 -10.96
N GLY A 591 -13.13 -13.77 -10.15
CA GLY A 591 -11.76 -14.27 -10.00
C GLY A 591 -11.59 -15.33 -8.92
N LEU A 592 -12.67 -15.69 -8.22
CA LEU A 592 -12.66 -16.69 -7.14
C LEU A 592 -13.52 -17.90 -7.56
N SER A 593 -13.01 -19.10 -7.31
CA SER A 593 -13.81 -20.33 -7.39
C SER A 593 -14.54 -20.63 -6.08
N LEU A 594 -14.06 -20.05 -4.98
CA LEU A 594 -14.63 -20.19 -3.64
C LEU A 594 -14.27 -18.96 -2.82
N ALA A 595 -15.21 -18.49 -2.00
CA ALA A 595 -14.95 -17.51 -0.95
C ALA A 595 -15.81 -17.81 0.28
N GLY A 596 -15.29 -17.54 1.46
CA GLY A 596 -15.99 -17.84 2.69
C GLY A 596 -15.18 -17.52 3.93
N PHE A 597 -15.71 -17.88 5.08
CA PHE A 597 -15.08 -17.58 6.36
C PHE A 597 -15.43 -18.62 7.42
N ILE A 598 -14.54 -18.75 8.39
CA ILE A 598 -14.70 -19.58 9.58
C ILE A 598 -14.86 -18.63 10.76
N LEU A 599 -15.94 -18.79 11.51
CA LEU A 599 -16.24 -18.02 12.71
C LEU A 599 -16.14 -18.91 13.94
N GLU A 600 -15.50 -18.36 14.97
CA GLU A 600 -15.55 -18.89 16.32
C GLU A 600 -16.16 -17.80 17.21
N CYS A 601 -17.28 -18.09 17.86
CA CYS A 601 -18.01 -17.14 18.69
C CYS A 601 -18.56 -17.78 19.97
N THR A 602 -18.90 -16.94 20.94
CA THR A 602 -19.63 -17.34 22.16
C THR A 602 -20.93 -16.56 22.28
N GLY A 603 -21.92 -17.18 22.92
CA GLY A 603 -23.30 -16.66 23.00
C GLY A 603 -24.16 -17.06 21.80
N ALA A 604 -25.44 -16.69 21.84
CA ALA A 604 -26.38 -16.94 20.76
C ALA A 604 -26.20 -15.91 19.64
N VAL A 605 -25.29 -16.20 18.71
CA VAL A 605 -24.95 -15.30 17.59
C VAL A 605 -25.65 -15.75 16.32
N ASP A 606 -26.45 -14.88 15.71
CA ASP A 606 -26.94 -15.05 14.36
C ASP A 606 -25.99 -14.42 13.34
N VAL A 607 -25.79 -15.10 12.21
CA VAL A 607 -24.84 -14.70 11.15
C VAL A 607 -25.62 -14.29 9.91
N TYR A 608 -25.40 -13.04 9.48
CA TYR A 608 -25.98 -12.48 8.26
C TYR A 608 -24.87 -12.05 7.30
N ILE A 609 -25.13 -12.17 6.01
CA ILE A 609 -24.30 -11.58 4.95
C ILE A 609 -25.11 -10.53 4.19
N ARG A 610 -24.43 -9.53 3.63
CA ARG A 610 -25.08 -8.58 2.72
C ARG A 610 -25.22 -9.20 1.34
N ASN A 611 -26.46 -9.38 0.89
CA ASN A 611 -26.75 -9.71 -0.50
C ASN A 611 -26.98 -8.43 -1.30
N MET A 612 -26.01 -8.07 -2.17
CA MET A 612 -26.07 -6.86 -3.00
C MET A 612 -27.07 -6.97 -4.16
N LEU A 613 -27.36 -8.19 -4.62
CA LEU A 613 -28.25 -8.48 -5.73
C LEU A 613 -29.64 -8.92 -5.25
N ASP A 614 -30.07 -8.44 -4.08
CA ASP A 614 -31.39 -8.75 -3.54
C ASP A 614 -32.51 -8.15 -4.40
N VAL A 615 -33.37 -9.03 -4.91
CA VAL A 615 -34.47 -8.67 -5.83
C VAL A 615 -35.46 -7.69 -5.21
N ALA A 616 -35.73 -7.76 -3.90
CA ALA A 616 -36.68 -6.85 -3.26
C ALA A 616 -36.11 -5.43 -3.11
N SER A 617 -34.79 -5.31 -2.96
CA SER A 617 -34.08 -4.03 -2.93
C SER A 617 -33.88 -3.40 -4.32
N ASN A 618 -34.15 -4.15 -5.40
CA ASN A 618 -33.96 -3.67 -6.76
C ASN A 618 -34.88 -2.47 -7.07
N ILE A 619 -34.34 -1.56 -7.88
CA ILE A 619 -35.05 -0.39 -8.41
C ILE A 619 -35.45 -0.72 -9.86
N GLY A 620 -36.72 -0.51 -10.20
CA GLY A 620 -37.25 -0.78 -11.54
C GLY A 620 -36.78 0.20 -12.62
N ASP A 621 -37.24 -0.03 -13.86
CA ASP A 621 -36.92 0.77 -15.06
C ASP A 621 -37.85 1.99 -15.26
N ALA A 622 -38.75 2.26 -14.31
CA ALA A 622 -39.66 3.41 -14.30
C ALA A 622 -39.49 4.27 -13.05
N VAL A 623 -39.60 5.59 -13.20
CA VAL A 623 -39.62 6.53 -12.06
C VAL A 623 -41.05 6.61 -11.51
N ASP A 624 -41.40 5.67 -10.64
CA ASP A 624 -42.70 5.57 -9.98
C ASP A 624 -42.58 5.69 -8.44
N ALA A 625 -43.68 5.40 -7.72
CA ALA A 625 -43.69 5.46 -6.26
C ALA A 625 -42.74 4.43 -5.61
N ASP A 626 -42.57 3.26 -6.20
CA ASP A 626 -41.64 2.23 -5.71
C ASP A 626 -40.20 2.69 -5.90
N TYR A 627 -39.86 3.17 -7.11
CA TYR A 627 -38.57 3.78 -7.40
C TYR A 627 -38.22 4.86 -6.38
N LEU A 628 -39.13 5.82 -6.16
CA LEU A 628 -38.87 6.95 -5.27
C LEU A 628 -38.74 6.54 -3.80
N SER A 629 -39.38 5.44 -3.39
CA SER A 629 -39.27 4.91 -2.03
C SER A 629 -37.93 4.22 -1.74
N LYS A 630 -37.29 3.66 -2.78
CA LYS A 630 -36.00 2.96 -2.72
C LYS A 630 -34.83 3.85 -3.14
N TYR A 631 -35.09 4.85 -3.96
CA TYR A 631 -34.13 5.82 -4.44
C TYR A 631 -33.45 6.52 -3.25
N LYS A 632 -32.11 6.42 -3.20
CA LYS A 632 -31.19 6.86 -2.11
C LYS A 632 -31.03 5.90 -0.93
N ASN A 633 -31.76 4.79 -0.87
CA ASN A 633 -31.48 3.76 0.13
C ASN A 633 -30.26 2.94 -0.29
N PRO A 634 -29.45 2.46 0.67
CA PRO A 634 -28.38 1.52 0.37
C PRO A 634 -28.91 0.26 -0.36
N PRO A 635 -28.22 -0.23 -1.41
CA PRO A 635 -28.65 -1.42 -2.13
C PRO A 635 -28.43 -2.69 -1.30
N GLY A 636 -29.20 -3.73 -1.62
CA GLY A 636 -29.09 -5.06 -1.06
C GLY A 636 -29.91 -5.28 0.21
N ALA A 637 -29.75 -6.46 0.80
CA ALA A 637 -30.42 -6.87 2.02
C ALA A 637 -29.52 -7.76 2.89
N TRP A 638 -29.70 -7.72 4.21
CA TRP A 638 -29.09 -8.70 5.11
C TRP A 638 -29.82 -10.04 4.99
N LYS A 639 -29.08 -11.10 4.65
CA LYS A 639 -29.58 -12.48 4.56
C LYS A 639 -28.95 -13.31 5.65
N LYS A 640 -29.78 -13.94 6.49
CA LYS A 640 -29.30 -14.89 7.51
C LYS A 640 -28.76 -16.13 6.81
N VAL A 641 -27.53 -16.51 7.13
CA VAL A 641 -26.86 -17.71 6.57
C VAL A 641 -26.61 -18.79 7.62
N GLY A 642 -26.71 -18.46 8.90
CA GLY A 642 -26.68 -19.44 9.98
C GLY A 642 -26.63 -18.80 11.35
N SER A 643 -26.20 -19.59 12.33
CA SER A 643 -26.05 -19.18 13.72
C SER A 643 -24.88 -19.92 14.36
N GLY A 644 -24.15 -19.24 15.26
CA GLY A 644 -23.06 -19.79 16.04
C GLY A 644 -21.71 -19.88 15.32
N SER A 645 -20.78 -20.60 15.94
CA SER A 645 -19.48 -20.93 15.35
C SER A 645 -19.68 -21.92 14.20
N GLY A 646 -18.86 -21.80 13.17
CA GLY A 646 -18.93 -22.69 12.02
C GLY A 646 -18.20 -22.14 10.81
N GLU A 647 -18.28 -22.92 9.75
CA GLU A 647 -17.71 -22.61 8.45
C GLU A 647 -18.82 -22.19 7.48
N TYR A 648 -18.60 -21.06 6.79
CA TYR A 648 -19.54 -20.45 5.86
C TYR A 648 -18.84 -20.27 4.51
N ILE A 649 -18.90 -21.31 3.67
CA ILE A 649 -18.27 -21.34 2.34
C ILE A 649 -19.32 -21.18 1.26
N PHE A 650 -18.97 -20.38 0.26
CA PHE A 650 -19.75 -20.16 -0.95
C PHE A 650 -18.91 -20.56 -2.15
N THR A 651 -19.43 -21.50 -2.95
CA THR A 651 -18.83 -21.97 -4.22
C THR A 651 -19.63 -21.52 -5.44
N ASP A 652 -20.93 -21.30 -5.26
CA ASP A 652 -21.86 -20.87 -6.30
C ASP A 652 -22.44 -19.49 -5.97
N ALA A 653 -22.84 -18.76 -7.02
CA ALA A 653 -23.47 -17.43 -6.92
C ALA A 653 -22.67 -16.44 -6.05
N LEU A 654 -21.34 -16.43 -6.17
CA LEU A 654 -20.45 -15.55 -5.41
C LEU A 654 -20.81 -14.07 -5.56
N GLU A 655 -21.36 -13.68 -6.72
CA GLU A 655 -21.87 -12.34 -7.00
C GLU A 655 -23.01 -11.91 -6.07
N MET A 656 -23.74 -12.85 -5.47
CA MET A 656 -24.79 -12.56 -4.50
C MET A 656 -24.25 -12.31 -3.08
N VAL A 657 -23.06 -12.83 -2.74
CA VAL A 657 -22.50 -12.73 -1.39
C VAL A 657 -21.35 -11.72 -1.27
N MET A 658 -20.77 -11.34 -2.41
CA MET A 658 -19.66 -10.39 -2.49
C MET A 658 -20.14 -8.98 -2.85
N SER A 659 -19.71 -8.00 -2.06
CA SER A 659 -19.79 -6.57 -2.35
C SER A 659 -18.45 -6.12 -2.95
N GLY A 660 -18.30 -6.26 -4.26
CA GLY A 660 -17.02 -6.07 -4.93
C GLY A 660 -16.04 -7.17 -4.53
N ARG A 661 -15.00 -6.84 -3.76
CA ARG A 661 -13.99 -7.77 -3.22
C ARG A 661 -14.25 -8.19 -1.78
N GLN A 662 -15.39 -7.81 -1.22
CA GLN A 662 -15.67 -7.99 0.20
C GLN A 662 -16.85 -8.92 0.45
N ILE A 663 -16.72 -9.82 1.42
CA ILE A 663 -17.89 -10.38 2.10
C ILE A 663 -18.13 -9.54 3.34
N GLN A 664 -19.33 -8.97 3.44
CA GLN A 664 -19.76 -8.14 4.57
C GLN A 664 -20.66 -8.98 5.47
N VAL A 665 -20.20 -9.25 6.69
CA VAL A 665 -20.85 -10.16 7.65
C VAL A 665 -21.36 -9.35 8.83
N MET A 666 -22.66 -9.42 9.11
CA MET A 666 -23.24 -8.87 10.33
C MET A 666 -23.55 -10.01 11.31
N LEU A 667 -22.89 -9.97 12.47
CA LEU A 667 -23.19 -10.83 13.60
C LEU A 667 -24.19 -10.14 14.51
N LYS A 668 -25.21 -10.85 14.99
CA LYS A 668 -26.26 -10.31 15.85
C LYS A 668 -26.41 -11.14 17.11
N SER A 669 -26.36 -10.50 18.28
CA SER A 669 -26.51 -11.17 19.58
C SER A 669 -26.89 -10.17 20.67
N THR A 670 -27.66 -10.61 21.67
CA THR A 670 -27.90 -9.80 22.89
C THR A 670 -26.66 -9.68 23.76
N ALA A 671 -25.80 -10.70 23.75
CA ALA A 671 -24.49 -10.72 24.40
C ALA A 671 -23.63 -11.77 23.69
N GLY A 672 -22.79 -11.33 22.77
CA GLY A 672 -21.93 -12.20 21.98
C GLY A 672 -20.46 -11.81 22.10
N SER A 673 -19.57 -12.76 21.80
CA SER A 673 -18.16 -12.47 21.57
C SER A 673 -17.69 -13.13 20.29
N LEU A 674 -16.99 -12.38 19.44
CA LEU A 674 -16.26 -12.94 18.30
C LEU A 674 -14.89 -13.42 18.81
N VAL A 675 -14.74 -14.72 19.01
CA VAL A 675 -13.50 -15.32 19.53
C VAL A 675 -12.43 -15.37 18.45
N ASN A 676 -12.78 -15.77 17.24
CA ASN A 676 -11.84 -15.83 16.13
C ASN A 676 -12.54 -15.69 14.78
N ILE A 677 -11.79 -15.26 13.77
CA ILE A 677 -12.24 -15.27 12.38
C ILE A 677 -11.08 -15.55 11.43
N ARG A 678 -11.31 -16.48 10.50
CA ARG A 678 -10.43 -16.77 9.37
C ARG A 678 -11.22 -16.64 8.08
N ALA A 679 -10.66 -15.98 7.07
CA ALA A 679 -11.18 -15.97 5.72
C ALA A 679 -10.61 -17.16 4.96
N ARG A 680 -11.39 -17.74 4.05
CA ARG A 680 -11.03 -18.88 3.20
C ARG A 680 -11.44 -18.57 1.76
N TYR A 681 -10.54 -18.77 0.80
CA TYR A 681 -10.85 -18.53 -0.62
C TYR A 681 -9.99 -19.41 -1.52
N ALA A 682 -10.45 -19.64 -2.76
CA ALA A 682 -9.63 -20.22 -3.82
C ALA A 682 -9.75 -19.34 -5.07
N GLU A 683 -8.63 -19.08 -5.72
CA GLU A 683 -8.59 -18.28 -6.94
C GLU A 683 -8.92 -19.14 -8.15
N LYS A 684 -9.73 -18.60 -9.06
CA LYS A 684 -10.04 -19.25 -10.34
C LYS A 684 -8.98 -18.91 -11.39
N TYR A 685 -8.54 -17.66 -11.40
CA TYR A 685 -7.46 -17.12 -12.21
C TYR A 685 -7.01 -15.79 -11.58
N GLN A 686 -5.87 -15.24 -12.01
CA GLN A 686 -5.42 -13.91 -11.61
C GLN A 686 -6.08 -12.86 -12.53
N PRO A 687 -7.11 -12.10 -12.09
CA PRO A 687 -7.69 -11.03 -12.89
C PRO A 687 -6.76 -9.82 -12.95
N ALA A 688 -7.08 -8.88 -13.84
CA ALA A 688 -6.35 -7.62 -13.93
C ALA A 688 -6.28 -6.89 -12.58
N ALA A 689 -5.11 -6.37 -12.24
CA ALA A 689 -4.91 -5.60 -11.03
C ALA A 689 -5.86 -4.40 -10.98
N TRP A 690 -6.50 -4.18 -9.82
CA TRP A 690 -7.31 -2.99 -9.62
C TRP A 690 -6.46 -1.74 -9.74
N SER A 691 -6.92 -0.82 -10.59
CA SER A 691 -6.23 0.44 -10.82
C SER A 691 -6.26 1.30 -9.57
N ALA A 692 -5.14 1.96 -9.29
CA ALA A 692 -5.11 3.02 -8.29
C ALA A 692 -6.05 4.16 -8.70
N LEU A 693 -6.60 4.87 -7.71
CA LEU A 693 -7.39 6.08 -7.99
C LEU A 693 -6.52 7.13 -8.73
N PRO A 694 -7.08 7.82 -9.73
CA PRO A 694 -6.33 8.83 -10.47
C PRO A 694 -5.88 9.99 -9.57
N GLY A 695 -4.71 10.54 -9.89
CA GLY A 695 -4.23 11.80 -9.34
C GLY A 695 -4.58 12.95 -10.29
N TYR A 696 -4.97 14.09 -9.75
CA TYR A 696 -5.26 15.30 -10.52
C TYR A 696 -4.27 16.39 -10.16
N THR A 697 -3.63 16.97 -11.17
CA THR A 697 -2.67 18.06 -11.01
C THR A 697 -3.27 19.37 -11.52
N PRO A 698 -3.36 20.43 -10.69
CA PRO A 698 -3.84 21.73 -11.14
C PRO A 698 -2.99 22.32 -12.27
N VAL A 699 -3.66 22.76 -13.33
CA VAL A 699 -3.06 23.47 -14.47
C VAL A 699 -3.26 24.98 -14.32
N SER A 700 -4.48 25.40 -14.01
CA SER A 700 -4.84 26.81 -13.84
C SER A 700 -5.97 27.01 -12.82
N VAL A 701 -6.06 28.20 -12.23
CA VAL A 701 -7.18 28.59 -11.36
C VAL A 701 -8.12 29.45 -12.19
N LEU A 702 -9.33 28.96 -12.44
CA LEU A 702 -10.34 29.65 -13.24
C LEU A 702 -11.24 30.55 -12.40
N HIS A 703 -11.46 30.17 -11.13
CA HIS A 703 -12.22 30.94 -10.16
C HIS A 703 -11.72 30.70 -8.74
N GLY A 704 -11.81 31.73 -7.89
CA GLY A 704 -11.51 31.64 -6.46
C GLY A 704 -12.25 32.71 -5.67
N GLU A 705 -12.94 32.32 -4.60
CA GLU A 705 -13.61 33.24 -3.68
C GLU A 705 -13.60 32.71 -2.24
N THR A 706 -13.67 33.61 -1.25
CA THR A 706 -13.85 33.26 0.17
C THR A 706 -15.32 33.41 0.55
N PHE A 707 -15.73 32.77 1.65
CA PHE A 707 -17.06 32.95 2.23
C PHE A 707 -17.12 34.04 3.31
N GLU A 708 -16.16 34.97 3.34
CA GLU A 708 -16.23 36.16 4.21
C GLU A 708 -17.37 37.10 3.78
N SER A 709 -17.68 37.12 2.48
CA SER A 709 -18.86 37.77 1.91
C SER A 709 -19.61 36.77 1.06
N MET A 710 -20.88 36.55 1.40
CA MET A 710 -21.78 35.65 0.65
C MET A 710 -22.84 36.42 -0.14
N THR A 711 -22.65 37.73 -0.35
CA THR A 711 -23.63 38.61 -1.00
C THR A 711 -23.97 38.24 -2.44
N THR A 712 -23.06 37.52 -3.12
CA THR A 712 -23.28 37.02 -4.49
C THR A 712 -23.89 35.61 -4.55
N TRP A 713 -24.16 35.00 -3.39
CA TRP A 713 -24.73 33.66 -3.29
C TRP A 713 -26.22 33.77 -2.95
N ASP A 714 -27.03 32.99 -3.64
CA ASP A 714 -28.42 32.74 -3.24
C ASP A 714 -28.41 31.70 -2.12
N MET A 715 -28.92 32.05 -0.95
CA MET A 715 -28.75 31.26 0.27
C MET A 715 -30.06 31.03 0.99
N SER A 716 -30.19 29.83 1.56
CA SER A 716 -31.25 29.48 2.50
C SER A 716 -30.65 28.72 3.68
N GLY A 717 -30.95 29.15 4.91
CA GLY A 717 -30.46 28.49 6.13
C GLY A 717 -28.97 28.68 6.46
N VAL A 718 -28.28 29.58 5.75
CA VAL A 718 -26.82 29.81 5.92
C VAL A 718 -26.57 31.08 6.72
N THR A 719 -25.64 31.02 7.66
CA THR A 719 -25.24 32.18 8.47
C THR A 719 -23.74 32.48 8.33
N SER A 720 -23.36 33.74 8.50
CA SER A 720 -21.95 34.14 8.65
C SER A 720 -21.57 34.06 10.12
N ILE A 721 -20.44 33.42 10.43
CA ILE A 721 -19.94 33.28 11.81
C ILE A 721 -18.45 33.61 11.91
N ILE A 722 -18.02 34.04 13.10
CA ILE A 722 -16.60 34.12 13.46
C ILE A 722 -16.20 32.78 14.09
N PRO A 723 -15.29 32.00 13.49
CA PRO A 723 -14.87 30.73 14.06
C PRO A 723 -14.19 30.88 15.43
N LEU A 724 -14.45 29.94 16.36
CA LEU A 724 -13.81 29.93 17.68
C LEU A 724 -12.27 29.92 17.63
N ASP A 725 -11.70 29.30 16.61
CA ASP A 725 -10.27 29.23 16.32
C ASP A 725 -9.94 29.99 15.02
N GLN A 726 -10.48 31.20 14.85
CA GLN A 726 -10.35 32.04 13.64
C GLN A 726 -8.92 32.09 13.07
N VAL A 727 -7.91 32.16 13.93
CA VAL A 727 -6.47 32.17 13.54
C VAL A 727 -6.03 30.92 12.76
N ASN A 728 -6.76 29.81 12.92
CA ASN A 728 -6.55 28.51 12.29
C ASN A 728 -7.60 28.24 11.19
N THR A 729 -8.10 29.28 10.53
CA THR A 729 -8.88 29.14 9.29
C THR A 729 -7.96 28.97 8.07
N PRO A 730 -8.45 28.41 6.94
CA PRO A 730 -7.67 28.40 5.71
C PRO A 730 -7.30 29.83 5.32
N ARG A 731 -6.10 30.06 4.77
CA ARG A 731 -5.67 31.40 4.39
C ARG A 731 -6.62 32.01 3.36
N ASN A 732 -6.74 33.34 3.39
CA ASN A 732 -7.40 34.09 2.33
C ASN A 732 -6.73 33.86 0.95
N LEU A 733 -7.34 34.35 -0.13
CA LEU A 733 -6.84 34.11 -1.49
C LEU A 733 -5.45 34.73 -1.75
N ALA A 734 -5.07 35.76 -0.97
CA ALA A 734 -3.76 36.38 -1.03
C ALA A 734 -2.71 35.63 -0.19
N TYR A 735 -3.10 34.55 0.49
CA TYR A 735 -2.25 33.71 1.34
C TYR A 735 -1.54 34.45 2.48
N ASN A 736 -2.07 35.60 2.91
CA ASN A 736 -1.38 36.48 3.85
C ASN A 736 -2.03 36.55 5.25
N GLY A 737 -3.21 35.94 5.45
CA GLY A 737 -3.93 36.00 6.72
C GLY A 737 -5.06 34.98 6.83
N PRO A 738 -5.57 34.73 8.05
CA PRO A 738 -6.79 33.95 8.28
C PRO A 738 -8.03 34.69 7.73
N LEU A 739 -9.14 33.98 7.61
CA LEU A 739 -10.45 34.56 7.27
C LEU A 739 -11.11 35.16 8.50
N ALA A 740 -11.75 36.32 8.35
CA ALA A 740 -12.48 36.98 9.42
C ALA A 740 -13.77 36.21 9.78
N THR A 741 -14.50 35.75 8.77
CA THR A 741 -15.73 34.98 8.92
C THR A 741 -15.78 33.81 7.94
N VAL A 742 -16.67 32.86 8.21
CA VAL A 742 -16.94 31.70 7.35
C VAL A 742 -18.45 31.48 7.24
N ALA A 743 -18.88 30.73 6.22
CA ALA A 743 -20.25 30.28 6.11
C ALA A 743 -20.51 29.13 7.09
N SER A 744 -21.65 29.15 7.78
CA SER A 744 -22.13 28.07 8.63
C SER A 744 -23.43 27.51 8.08
N LEU A 745 -23.41 26.23 7.74
CA LEU A 745 -24.52 25.47 7.20
C LEU A 745 -25.07 24.54 8.27
N MET A 746 -26.40 24.57 8.42
CA MET A 746 -27.17 23.57 9.16
C MET A 746 -27.80 22.55 8.20
N THR A 747 -28.40 21.49 8.73
CA THR A 747 -29.18 20.53 7.95
C THR A 747 -30.24 21.24 7.11
N GLY A 748 -30.25 20.97 5.80
CA GLY A 748 -31.19 21.60 4.86
C GLY A 748 -30.74 22.96 4.31
N SER A 749 -29.57 23.46 4.70
CA SER A 749 -29.02 24.70 4.14
C SER A 749 -28.64 24.55 2.67
N VAL A 750 -28.77 25.64 1.92
CA VAL A 750 -28.45 25.71 0.49
C VAL A 750 -27.64 26.98 0.21
N MET A 751 -26.55 26.85 -0.55
CA MET A 751 -25.83 27.96 -1.19
C MET A 751 -25.76 27.73 -2.68
N LYS A 752 -26.29 28.65 -3.49
CA LYS A 752 -26.35 28.53 -4.95
C LYS A 752 -25.74 29.74 -5.65
N LYS A 753 -24.97 29.49 -6.70
CA LYS A 753 -24.34 30.55 -7.52
C LYS A 753 -24.04 30.07 -8.94
N THR A 754 -24.22 30.95 -9.91
CA THR A 754 -23.71 30.77 -11.29
C THR A 754 -22.41 31.54 -11.44
N ILE A 755 -21.38 30.85 -11.92
CA ILE A 755 -20.00 31.35 -12.05
C ILE A 755 -19.62 31.32 -13.52
N GLY A 756 -19.08 32.42 -14.04
CA GLY A 756 -18.51 32.46 -15.38
C GLY A 756 -17.17 31.73 -15.43
N ILE A 757 -16.98 30.89 -16.45
CA ILE A 757 -15.73 30.17 -16.72
C ILE A 757 -15.12 30.75 -17.99
N THR A 758 -13.89 31.26 -17.88
CA THR A 758 -13.13 31.76 -19.03
C THR A 758 -12.04 30.76 -19.36
N SER A 759 -12.21 30.00 -20.44
CA SER A 759 -11.14 29.11 -20.93
C SER A 759 -10.01 29.91 -21.59
N PRO A 760 -8.74 29.44 -21.49
CA PRO A 760 -7.64 30.00 -22.27
C PRO A 760 -7.93 29.99 -23.78
N ALA A 761 -7.47 31.00 -24.50
CA ALA A 761 -7.75 31.15 -25.95
C ALA A 761 -7.08 30.06 -26.81
N ASP A 762 -6.06 29.40 -26.28
CA ASP A 762 -5.27 28.33 -26.88
C ASP A 762 -5.67 26.93 -26.40
N ARG A 763 -6.80 26.80 -25.68
CA ARG A 763 -7.30 25.49 -25.25
C ARG A 763 -7.57 24.59 -26.47
N ASP A 764 -6.95 23.42 -26.48
CA ASP A 764 -7.28 22.34 -27.41
C ASP A 764 -8.67 21.76 -27.08
N ILE A 765 -9.67 22.14 -27.87
CA ILE A 765 -11.04 21.65 -27.70
C ILE A 765 -11.17 20.16 -28.03
N THR A 766 -10.19 19.54 -28.68
CA THR A 766 -10.22 18.09 -28.97
C THR A 766 -9.92 17.24 -27.73
N GLN A 767 -9.52 17.88 -26.63
CA GLN A 767 -9.29 17.24 -25.33
C GLN A 767 -10.45 17.52 -24.37
N PRO A 768 -10.78 16.57 -23.47
CA PRO A 768 -11.74 16.83 -22.42
C PRO A 768 -11.28 17.98 -21.52
N LEU A 769 -12.22 18.76 -20.99
CA LEU A 769 -11.92 19.73 -19.93
C LEU A 769 -12.34 19.14 -18.60
N THR A 770 -11.34 18.89 -17.76
CA THR A 770 -11.52 18.38 -16.41
C THR A 770 -11.36 19.53 -15.42
N LEU A 771 -12.46 19.87 -14.75
CA LEU A 771 -12.52 20.90 -13.74
C LEU A 771 -12.57 20.26 -12.35
N GLN A 772 -11.74 20.76 -11.44
CA GLN A 772 -11.82 20.44 -10.03
C GLN A 772 -12.42 21.61 -9.27
N VAL A 773 -13.61 21.40 -8.70
CA VAL A 773 -14.16 22.28 -7.66
C VAL A 773 -13.55 21.86 -6.33
N GLU A 774 -12.74 22.73 -5.74
CA GLU A 774 -12.11 22.51 -4.45
C GLU A 774 -12.80 23.38 -3.40
N LEU A 775 -13.60 22.76 -2.54
CA LEU A 775 -14.37 23.41 -1.48
C LEU A 775 -13.72 23.13 -0.12
N TRP A 776 -13.29 24.18 0.58
CA TRP A 776 -12.71 24.05 1.91
C TRP A 776 -13.80 24.06 2.98
N GLY A 777 -13.87 22.98 3.76
CA GLY A 777 -14.87 22.83 4.82
C GLY A 777 -14.37 22.08 6.05
N ARG A 778 -15.16 22.15 7.12
CA ARG A 778 -15.04 21.34 8.33
C ARG A 778 -16.40 21.11 9.00
N TYR A 779 -16.51 20.04 9.77
CA TYR A 779 -17.59 19.83 10.72
C TYR A 779 -17.14 20.37 12.07
N PHE A 780 -17.76 21.44 12.56
CA PHE A 780 -17.32 22.09 13.80
C PHE A 780 -18.51 22.28 14.75
N PRO A 781 -18.96 21.19 15.42
CA PRO A 781 -20.00 21.30 16.43
C PRO A 781 -19.51 22.15 17.60
N LYS A 782 -20.47 22.57 18.45
CA LYS A 782 -20.18 23.38 19.64
C LYS A 782 -19.04 22.77 20.47
N ALA A 783 -18.18 23.62 21.00
CA ALA A 783 -17.09 23.21 21.88
C ALA A 783 -17.61 22.89 23.28
N PHE A 784 -17.22 21.76 23.86
CA PHE A 784 -17.50 21.38 25.24
C PHE A 784 -16.33 21.79 26.13
N LEU A 785 -16.44 22.95 26.79
CA LEU A 785 -15.40 23.52 27.64
C LEU A 785 -15.99 24.50 28.66
N ASP A 786 -15.23 24.85 29.69
CA ASP A 786 -15.65 25.85 30.66
C ASP A 786 -15.46 27.26 30.11
N ASN A 787 -16.57 27.89 29.77
CA ASN A 787 -16.51 29.16 29.09
C ASN A 787 -16.15 30.32 30.02
N SER A 788 -16.17 30.12 31.35
CA SER A 788 -15.71 31.13 32.31
C SER A 788 -14.18 31.35 32.26
N ILE A 789 -13.44 30.37 31.71
CA ILE A 789 -11.99 30.44 31.53
C ILE A 789 -11.62 31.06 30.19
N TYR A 790 -12.29 30.63 29.12
CA TYR A 790 -11.89 30.94 27.75
C TYR A 790 -12.64 32.12 27.13
N ASN A 791 -13.78 32.54 27.69
CA ASN A 791 -14.57 33.68 27.24
C ASN A 791 -14.86 33.66 25.73
N LEU A 792 -15.19 32.48 25.20
CA LEU A 792 -15.56 32.28 23.80
C LEU A 792 -17.04 32.63 23.57
N ASP A 793 -17.43 32.74 22.30
CA ASP A 793 -18.82 32.97 21.90
C ASP A 793 -19.75 31.88 22.48
N PRO A 794 -20.66 32.23 23.42
CA PRO A 794 -21.54 31.24 24.06
C PRO A 794 -22.46 30.51 23.09
N ALA A 795 -22.76 31.07 21.91
CA ALA A 795 -23.57 30.39 20.91
C ALA A 795 -22.86 29.15 20.33
N GLN A 796 -21.53 29.13 20.37
CA GLN A 796 -20.67 28.08 19.83
C GLN A 796 -20.11 27.13 20.92
N VAL A 797 -20.55 27.27 22.17
CA VAL A 797 -20.04 26.51 23.32
C VAL A 797 -21.17 25.77 24.06
N VAL A 798 -20.87 24.57 24.53
CA VAL A 798 -21.57 23.87 25.61
C VAL A 798 -20.73 24.06 26.86
N ASP A 799 -21.19 24.92 27.77
CA ASP A 799 -20.40 25.36 28.92
C ASP A 799 -20.31 24.25 29.98
N SER A 800 -19.14 23.62 30.09
CA SER A 800 -18.88 22.50 31.00
C SER A 800 -18.84 22.91 32.48
N SER A 801 -18.83 24.21 32.79
CA SER A 801 -18.95 24.70 34.18
C SER A 801 -20.38 24.55 34.73
N GLN A 802 -21.37 24.41 33.85
CA GLN A 802 -22.77 24.27 34.25
C GLN A 802 -23.06 22.82 34.68
N PRO A 803 -23.69 22.59 35.85
CA PRO A 803 -23.90 21.25 36.41
C PRO A 803 -24.68 20.28 35.50
N GLU A 804 -25.55 20.78 34.65
CA GLU A 804 -26.34 19.99 33.70
C GLU A 804 -25.50 19.46 32.51
N ASN A 805 -24.38 20.11 32.19
CA ASN A 805 -23.54 19.79 31.03
C ASN A 805 -22.47 18.77 31.40
N THR A 806 -22.90 17.53 31.64
CA THR A 806 -21.98 16.43 32.02
C THR A 806 -21.34 15.75 30.81
N PHE A 807 -20.04 15.41 30.92
CA PHE A 807 -19.37 14.55 29.94
C PHE A 807 -19.61 13.07 30.27
N PRO A 808 -19.89 12.19 29.28
CA PRO A 808 -19.94 12.47 27.84
C PRO A 808 -21.32 12.95 27.31
N ALA A 809 -22.37 12.95 28.15
CA ALA A 809 -23.76 13.10 27.71
C ALA A 809 -24.06 14.41 26.96
N ALA A 810 -23.54 15.54 27.42
CA ALA A 810 -23.75 16.85 26.82
C ALA A 810 -22.71 17.21 25.74
N SER A 811 -21.65 16.42 25.60
CA SER A 811 -20.56 16.74 24.67
C SER A 811 -20.89 16.29 23.24
N PRO A 812 -20.81 17.18 22.24
CA PRO A 812 -21.04 16.80 20.85
C PRO A 812 -19.98 15.86 20.27
N VAL A 813 -18.81 15.77 20.90
CA VAL A 813 -17.69 14.92 20.47
C VAL A 813 -17.25 14.06 21.65
N THR A 814 -17.38 12.75 21.48
CA THR A 814 -16.99 11.72 22.46
C THR A 814 -16.20 10.62 21.77
N SER A 815 -15.64 9.66 22.50
CA SER A 815 -15.00 8.46 21.92
C SER A 815 -15.86 7.71 20.91
N ASP A 816 -17.19 7.79 21.01
CA ASP A 816 -18.12 6.93 20.26
C ASP A 816 -18.91 7.67 19.18
N THR A 817 -18.79 8.99 19.11
CA THR A 817 -19.36 9.82 18.03
C THR A 817 -18.69 9.55 16.68
N CYS A 818 -19.43 9.71 15.58
CA CYS A 818 -18.84 9.83 14.25
C CYS A 818 -18.56 11.30 13.96
N ASP A 819 -17.34 11.65 13.56
CA ASP A 819 -16.94 13.05 13.35
C ASP A 819 -16.89 13.46 11.87
N PHE A 820 -17.32 12.56 10.97
CA PHE A 820 -17.35 12.82 9.54
C PHE A 820 -18.76 13.24 9.12
N ARG A 821 -18.84 14.25 8.26
CA ARG A 821 -20.11 14.76 7.72
C ARG A 821 -20.03 14.89 6.22
N THR A 822 -21.10 14.54 5.53
CA THR A 822 -21.18 14.60 4.09
C THR A 822 -21.58 16.01 3.66
N VAL A 823 -20.91 16.54 2.63
CA VAL A 823 -21.27 17.77 1.93
C VAL A 823 -21.57 17.39 0.49
N THR A 824 -22.73 17.83 0.01
CA THR A 824 -23.17 17.53 -1.35
C THR A 824 -22.98 18.75 -2.23
N LEU A 825 -22.23 18.58 -3.32
CA LEU A 825 -22.14 19.54 -4.41
C LEU A 825 -23.03 19.08 -5.55
N ARG A 826 -24.01 19.91 -5.89
CA ARG A 826 -24.75 19.83 -7.14
C ARG A 826 -24.19 20.84 -8.12
N SER A 827 -24.06 20.46 -9.37
CA SER A 827 -23.49 21.30 -10.41
C SER A 827 -24.22 21.11 -11.72
N ALA A 828 -24.24 22.15 -12.55
CA ALA A 828 -24.75 22.10 -13.91
C ALA A 828 -23.86 22.97 -14.81
N PHE A 829 -23.61 22.51 -16.03
CA PHE A 829 -22.97 23.33 -17.05
C PHE A 829 -23.99 24.32 -17.62
N GLY A 830 -23.66 25.61 -17.60
CA GLY A 830 -24.57 26.70 -17.95
C GLY A 830 -25.17 27.43 -16.75
N ALA A 831 -26.14 28.32 -17.01
CA ALA A 831 -26.80 29.15 -15.99
C ALA A 831 -28.06 28.52 -15.37
N SER A 832 -28.58 27.45 -15.95
CA SER A 832 -29.79 26.78 -15.49
C SER A 832 -29.43 25.45 -14.84
N MET A 833 -30.04 25.19 -13.69
CA MET A 833 -29.92 23.93 -12.96
C MET A 833 -31.33 23.34 -12.79
N ASN A 834 -31.54 22.18 -13.37
CA ASN A 834 -32.76 21.37 -13.30
C ASN A 834 -32.39 19.90 -13.07
N LEU A 835 -33.36 19.07 -12.71
CA LEU A 835 -33.09 17.66 -12.40
C LEU A 835 -32.33 16.93 -13.54
N PRO A 836 -32.70 17.08 -14.83
CA PRO A 836 -31.98 16.43 -15.93
C PRO A 836 -30.50 16.79 -16.09
N ASN A 837 -30.11 18.04 -15.82
CA ASN A 837 -28.73 18.50 -16.06
C ASN A 837 -27.89 18.62 -14.78
N THR A 838 -28.43 18.22 -13.63
CA THR A 838 -27.74 18.33 -12.34
C THR A 838 -26.83 17.13 -12.08
N ILE A 839 -25.54 17.39 -12.02
CA ILE A 839 -24.52 16.45 -11.57
C ILE A 839 -24.43 16.56 -10.04
N THR A 840 -24.74 15.49 -9.33
CA THR A 840 -24.64 15.43 -7.86
C THR A 840 -23.42 14.62 -7.45
N GLN A 841 -22.52 15.23 -6.68
CA GLN A 841 -21.38 14.57 -6.08
C GLN A 841 -21.38 14.80 -4.56
N ARG A 842 -20.81 13.83 -3.83
CA ARG A 842 -20.70 13.88 -2.37
C ARG A 842 -19.25 13.75 -1.98
N GLU A 843 -18.86 14.57 -1.03
CA GLU A 843 -17.62 14.43 -0.28
C GLU A 843 -17.95 14.53 1.20
N PHE A 844 -16.95 14.34 2.05
CA PHE A 844 -17.05 14.46 3.48
C PHE A 844 -16.01 15.44 4.03
N THR A 845 -16.29 15.92 5.22
CA THR A 845 -15.35 16.66 6.02
C THR A 845 -15.30 16.11 7.44
N GLY A 846 -14.25 16.45 8.18
CA GLY A 846 -14.10 16.10 9.60
C GLY A 846 -14.01 17.33 10.50
N LEU A 847 -13.57 17.13 11.75
CA LEU A 847 -13.37 18.22 12.73
C LEU A 847 -12.37 19.29 12.28
N PHE A 848 -11.43 18.90 11.42
CA PHE A 848 -10.41 19.78 10.88
C PHE A 848 -10.76 20.24 9.47
N TRP A 849 -10.22 21.40 9.09
CA TRP A 849 -10.35 21.94 7.74
C TRP A 849 -9.75 20.99 6.71
N ARG A 850 -10.54 20.70 5.67
CA ARG A 850 -10.16 19.80 4.59
C ARG A 850 -10.61 20.38 3.24
N PRO A 851 -9.80 20.28 2.18
CA PRO A 851 -10.25 20.49 0.81
C PRO A 851 -11.08 19.28 0.35
N MET A 852 -12.36 19.50 0.07
CA MET A 852 -13.23 18.55 -0.62
C MET A 852 -13.10 18.80 -2.12
N ARG A 853 -12.82 17.75 -2.90
CA ARG A 853 -12.54 17.86 -4.34
C ARG A 853 -13.64 17.16 -5.14
N PHE A 854 -14.28 17.90 -6.02
CA PHE A 854 -15.30 17.41 -6.93
C PHE A 854 -14.82 17.56 -8.37
N ILE A 855 -14.92 16.51 -9.16
CA ILE A 855 -14.38 16.47 -10.53
C ILE A 855 -15.54 16.58 -11.52
N LEU A 856 -15.50 17.60 -12.37
CA LEU A 856 -16.46 17.85 -13.43
C LEU A 856 -15.73 17.76 -14.76
N GLU A 857 -16.02 16.74 -15.54
CA GLU A 857 -15.42 16.57 -16.86
C GLU A 857 -16.44 16.88 -17.94
N THR A 858 -15.97 17.57 -18.99
CA THR A 858 -16.71 17.71 -20.23
C THR A 858 -16.01 16.96 -21.34
N PRO A 859 -16.79 16.33 -22.25
CA PRO A 859 -16.21 15.59 -23.35
C PRO A 859 -15.46 16.52 -24.32
N PRO A 860 -14.60 15.94 -25.18
CA PRO A 860 -14.03 16.65 -26.31
C PRO A 860 -15.08 17.39 -27.13
N TYR A 861 -14.65 18.50 -27.73
CA TYR A 861 -15.41 19.39 -28.61
C TYR A 861 -16.51 20.22 -27.92
N GLU A 862 -16.62 20.14 -26.59
CA GLU A 862 -17.52 20.97 -25.80
C GLU A 862 -16.81 22.15 -25.13
N THR A 863 -17.51 23.29 -25.06
CA THR A 863 -17.04 24.50 -24.38
C THR A 863 -17.99 24.90 -23.26
N ILE A 864 -17.44 25.28 -22.11
CA ILE A 864 -18.21 25.74 -20.96
C ILE A 864 -17.89 27.21 -20.72
N SER A 865 -18.90 28.06 -20.76
CA SER A 865 -18.77 29.48 -20.41
C SER A 865 -19.25 29.80 -19.00
N GLN A 866 -20.05 28.91 -18.40
CA GLN A 866 -20.65 29.10 -17.07
C GLN A 866 -20.90 27.78 -16.37
N ILE A 867 -20.86 27.79 -15.04
CA ILE A 867 -21.24 26.67 -14.18
C ILE A 867 -22.13 27.18 -13.06
N THR A 868 -23.28 26.54 -12.86
CA THR A 868 -24.09 26.73 -11.66
C THR A 868 -23.72 25.70 -10.62
N LEU A 869 -23.40 26.15 -9.41
CA LEU A 869 -23.11 25.32 -8.25
C LEU A 869 -24.21 25.48 -7.20
N GLU A 870 -24.55 24.39 -6.53
CA GLU A 870 -25.46 24.33 -5.39
C GLU A 870 -24.83 23.43 -4.30
N ILE A 871 -24.44 24.04 -3.19
CA ILE A 871 -23.84 23.37 -2.04
C ILE A 871 -24.95 23.12 -1.02
N THR A 872 -25.05 21.88 -0.53
CA THR A 872 -26.03 21.50 0.48
C THR A 872 -25.39 20.66 1.58
N SER A 873 -25.97 20.73 2.77
CA SER A 873 -25.57 19.92 3.93
C SER A 873 -26.73 19.06 4.42
N ASP A 874 -26.47 17.77 4.64
CA ASP A 874 -27.36 16.85 5.35
C ASP A 874 -27.14 16.88 6.87
N SER A 875 -26.30 17.81 7.34
CA SER A 875 -25.70 17.80 8.65
C SER A 875 -25.61 19.21 9.25
N ASP A 876 -25.72 19.29 10.57
CA ASP A 876 -25.52 20.55 11.29
C ASP A 876 -24.04 20.91 11.47
N TYR A 877 -23.78 22.21 11.63
CA TYR A 877 -22.46 22.76 11.99
C TYR A 877 -21.35 22.54 10.95
N ILE A 878 -21.70 22.57 9.66
CA ILE A 878 -20.68 22.59 8.59
C ILE A 878 -20.21 24.02 8.40
N GLN A 879 -18.89 24.23 8.51
CA GLN A 879 -18.27 25.52 8.21
C GLN A 879 -17.57 25.45 6.86
N LEU A 880 -17.79 26.44 6.00
CA LEU A 880 -17.14 26.56 4.68
C LEU A 880 -16.31 27.84 4.63
N ALA A 881 -15.04 27.72 4.22
CA ALA A 881 -14.08 28.83 4.24
C ALA A 881 -13.90 29.49 2.87
N LYS A 882 -13.66 28.70 1.83
CA LYS A 882 -13.40 29.19 0.46
C LYS A 882 -13.64 28.11 -0.57
N ILE A 883 -13.73 28.54 -1.82
CA ILE A 883 -13.93 27.67 -2.98
C ILE A 883 -13.01 28.08 -4.13
N PHE A 884 -12.48 27.09 -4.84
CA PHE A 884 -11.77 27.28 -6.10
C PHE A 884 -12.39 26.41 -7.20
N ILE A 885 -12.33 26.90 -8.44
CA ILE A 885 -12.52 26.09 -9.63
C ILE A 885 -11.20 26.09 -10.38
N LYS A 886 -10.59 24.91 -10.53
CA LYS A 886 -9.30 24.71 -11.15
C LYS A 886 -9.46 23.84 -12.38
N GLU A 887 -8.71 24.13 -13.43
CA GLU A 887 -8.47 23.16 -14.49
C GLU A 887 -7.43 22.15 -13.99
N VAL A 888 -7.65 20.85 -14.22
CA VAL A 888 -6.74 19.77 -13.79
C VAL A 888 -6.43 18.82 -14.93
N LYS A 889 -5.30 18.11 -14.82
CA LYS A 889 -4.90 17.00 -15.69
C LYS A 889 -4.58 15.75 -14.89
#